data_AF-A0A0Q8DS66-F1
#
_entry.id   AF-A0A0Q8DS66-F1
#
_cell.length_a   1.000
_cell.length_b   1.000
_cell.length_c   1.000
_cell.angle_alpha   90.00
_cell.angle_beta   90.00
_cell.angle_gamma   90.00
#
_symmetry.space_group_name_H-M   'P 1'
#
loop_
_entity.id
_entity.type
_entity.pdbx_description
1 polymer ?
#
loop_
_entity_poly.entity_id
_entity_poly.type
_entity_poly.pdbx_seq_one_letter_code
_entity_poly.pdbx_strand_id
1 'polypeptide(L)'
;MELTEDAPSPEKPGWPARTQRLVDEVRGLCATWLHEPLRACLGDFDRRLHDKSDRTRSHVDQQRYLATRQTLLQGRQVFEERFVASIDRAFAQIGTATPPTAKKPGLTLSLLDAVEHELTAALDQLVARNEARNGPLLVELSYRLAVLVAAPPLEGERLPLGPQAMAAAFRDATAALNLPSEHDVLLLQSLESTLVPGLAGLYEIINRHLLAEGLLPRLRAFPMARTPVRKQPPLSLEAAIPPAPATPPGKTTAASALDLLREPLIRRRRASPTRNDAGLVATEEELRAALTALQQRPSLIPGHAGGAPASATQLRRALLGCLNVAGASKAPSFVDAANVRLGDEQDDILELVARLLQSLAGAMRPAGKARALLGDLQLPLLRLALADPGFFEAGHPAQSLLGTFADAARDWIEDSDSEADRGVISSLHQLVDRAIWEPPTAALYTALQGQLDAYLAQLQRKSQLAERRHVEAMQGHDRLEQARHRAAQLMAERKDPSRPEGGLRGLIDRAWTDVLALTLLRHGEQSEAFSSRLLITDQLCGKRPVSNQHALRHGLETGLQQIGMPVEESAELAQWLFASDADPASRGPSTTSLAMRLKHRLGDAPAADATGNRGDDETDPRVREALQQLRQKPAGDWFEFAATQSAPIRARKLAWYAPHGGRCLLLNRRGQPWENITLPQLAQKLVTGEARPCAARKPPSLPPAWRAMTDAPQQP
;
A
#
# COMPACT_ATOMS: atom_id res chain seq x y z
N MET A 1 -41.65 -13.17 -55.86
CA MET A 1 -40.32 -13.64 -55.46
C MET A 1 -39.75 -12.56 -54.56
N GLU A 2 -40.21 -12.59 -53.30
CA GLU A 2 -39.38 -12.90 -52.11
C GLU A 2 -38.65 -11.62 -51.68
N LEU A 3 -39.23 -10.71 -50.87
CA LEU A 3 -39.66 -10.88 -49.48
C LEU A 3 -38.67 -11.76 -48.69
N THR A 4 -37.57 -11.16 -48.24
CA THR A 4 -36.92 -11.56 -46.99
C THR A 4 -37.22 -10.48 -45.97
N GLU A 5 -38.06 -10.87 -45.01
CA GLU A 5 -38.50 -10.12 -43.84
C GLU A 5 -37.31 -9.56 -43.06
N ASP A 6 -37.30 -8.25 -42.85
CA ASP A 6 -36.63 -7.62 -41.72
C ASP A 6 -37.21 -8.23 -40.43
N ALA A 7 -36.39 -9.01 -39.73
CA ALA A 7 -36.77 -9.57 -38.44
C ALA A 7 -37.09 -8.43 -37.47
N PRO A 8 -38.29 -8.42 -36.83
CA PRO A 8 -38.62 -7.40 -35.87
C PRO A 8 -37.70 -7.51 -34.65
N SER A 9 -37.12 -6.37 -34.26
CA SER A 9 -36.42 -6.21 -32.98
C SER A 9 -37.30 -6.72 -31.84
N PRO A 10 -36.75 -7.36 -30.80
CA PRO A 10 -37.56 -7.92 -29.72
C PRO A 10 -38.25 -6.79 -28.94
N GLU A 11 -39.49 -6.49 -29.31
CA GLU A 11 -40.37 -5.59 -28.57
C GLU A 11 -40.56 -6.15 -27.16
N LYS A 12 -40.00 -5.47 -26.16
CA LYS A 12 -40.30 -5.75 -24.76
C LYS A 12 -41.70 -5.24 -24.45
N PRO A 13 -42.63 -6.08 -23.97
CA PRO A 13 -43.92 -5.62 -23.49
C PRO A 13 -43.70 -4.96 -22.13
N GLY A 14 -43.73 -3.62 -22.06
CA GLY A 14 -43.76 -2.91 -20.78
C GLY A 14 -43.26 -1.46 -20.79
N TRP A 15 -42.49 -1.03 -21.79
CA TRP A 15 -41.99 0.35 -21.84
C TRP A 15 -42.88 1.26 -22.68
N PRO A 16 -43.09 2.52 -22.26
CA PRO A 16 -43.78 3.50 -23.10
C PRO A 16 -42.95 3.77 -24.37
N ALA A 17 -43.63 4.01 -25.50
CA ALA A 17 -42.99 4.21 -26.82
C ALA A 17 -41.92 5.32 -26.82
N ARG A 18 -42.05 6.33 -25.95
CA ARG A 18 -41.03 7.37 -25.76
C ARG A 18 -39.73 6.81 -25.15
N THR A 19 -39.83 5.96 -24.13
CA THR A 19 -38.65 5.34 -23.50
C THR A 19 -37.92 4.44 -24.49
N GLN A 20 -38.65 3.62 -25.27
CA GLN A 20 -38.06 2.74 -26.27
C GLN A 20 -37.25 3.53 -27.30
N ARG A 21 -37.83 4.59 -27.88
CA ARG A 21 -37.14 5.48 -28.83
C ARG A 21 -35.86 6.08 -28.25
N LEU A 22 -35.92 6.63 -27.03
CA LEU A 22 -34.76 7.26 -26.39
C LEU A 22 -33.66 6.25 -26.05
N VAL A 23 -34.01 5.03 -25.65
CA VAL A 23 -33.04 3.96 -25.40
C VAL A 23 -32.41 3.48 -26.71
N ASP A 24 -33.19 3.35 -27.78
CA ASP A 24 -32.69 2.98 -29.11
C ASP A 24 -31.75 4.05 -29.69
N GLU A 25 -32.06 5.33 -29.49
CA GLU A 25 -31.21 6.46 -29.89
C GLU A 25 -29.88 6.47 -29.13
N VAL A 26 -29.92 6.29 -27.79
CA VAL A 26 -28.70 6.18 -26.99
C VAL A 26 -27.88 4.96 -27.40
N ARG A 27 -28.52 3.81 -27.67
CA ARG A 27 -27.85 2.61 -28.18
C ARG A 27 -27.13 2.89 -29.50
N GLY A 28 -27.81 3.55 -30.45
CA GLY A 28 -27.23 3.94 -31.74
C GLY A 28 -26.00 4.85 -31.59
N LEU A 29 -26.10 5.86 -30.73
CA LEU A 29 -24.97 6.77 -30.42
C LEU A 29 -23.77 6.00 -29.84
N CYS A 30 -24.02 5.03 -28.97
CA CYS A 30 -22.97 4.21 -28.38
C CYS A 30 -22.29 3.30 -29.40
N ALA A 31 -23.08 2.61 -30.23
CA ALA A 31 -22.55 1.73 -31.27
C ALA A 31 -21.67 2.51 -32.27
N THR A 32 -22.11 3.70 -32.68
CA THR A 32 -21.32 4.55 -33.61
C THR A 32 -20.05 5.07 -32.95
N TRP A 33 -20.13 5.51 -31.70
CA TRP A 33 -18.96 6.05 -30.99
C TRP A 33 -17.92 4.97 -30.67
N LEU A 34 -18.35 3.76 -30.26
CA LEU A 34 -17.45 2.67 -29.85
C LEU A 34 -16.60 2.11 -30.99
N HIS A 35 -17.04 2.27 -32.24
CA HIS A 35 -16.31 1.71 -33.40
C HIS A 35 -14.89 2.27 -33.52
N GLU A 36 -14.70 3.59 -33.39
CA GLU A 36 -13.39 4.22 -33.57
C GLU A 36 -12.38 3.89 -32.45
N PRO A 37 -12.73 3.97 -31.13
CA PRO A 37 -11.83 3.57 -30.05
C PRO A 37 -11.48 2.09 -30.04
N LEU A 38 -12.43 1.20 -30.40
CA LEU A 38 -12.16 -0.23 -30.51
C LEU A 38 -11.21 -0.52 -31.68
N ARG A 39 -11.42 0.14 -32.83
CA ARG A 39 -10.53 0.04 -33.97
C ARG A 39 -9.12 0.52 -33.62
N ALA A 40 -8.99 1.64 -32.91
CA ALA A 40 -7.73 2.17 -32.41
C ALA A 40 -7.07 1.22 -31.39
N CYS A 41 -7.85 0.64 -30.47
CA CYS A 41 -7.38 -0.36 -29.49
C CYS A 41 -6.70 -1.54 -30.19
N LEU A 42 -7.36 -2.14 -31.18
CA LEU A 42 -6.84 -3.30 -31.91
C LEU A 42 -5.60 -2.91 -32.74
N GLY A 43 -5.55 -1.68 -33.26
CA GLY A 43 -4.37 -1.15 -33.95
C GLY A 43 -3.16 -0.95 -33.02
N ASP A 44 -3.38 -0.41 -31.82
CA ASP A 44 -2.32 -0.25 -30.83
C ASP A 44 -1.87 -1.58 -30.24
N PHE A 45 -2.78 -2.54 -30.10
CA PHE A 45 -2.44 -3.92 -29.72
C PHE A 45 -1.55 -4.58 -30.77
N ASP A 46 -1.89 -4.49 -32.06
CA ASP A 46 -1.05 -5.03 -33.15
C ASP A 46 0.35 -4.42 -33.15
N ARG A 47 0.46 -3.10 -32.96
CA ARG A 47 1.76 -2.40 -32.82
C ARG A 47 2.56 -2.93 -31.63
N ARG A 48 1.94 -3.10 -30.46
CA ARG A 48 2.62 -3.62 -29.26
C ARG A 48 3.07 -5.07 -29.44
N LEU A 49 2.29 -5.91 -30.12
CA LEU A 49 2.70 -7.28 -30.46
C LEU A 49 3.89 -7.29 -31.42
N HIS A 50 3.91 -6.38 -32.40
CA HIS A 50 5.03 -6.25 -33.34
C HIS A 50 6.31 -5.77 -32.64
N ASP A 51 6.23 -4.73 -31.81
CA ASP A 51 7.39 -4.23 -31.07
C ASP A 51 7.97 -5.31 -30.14
N LYS A 52 7.11 -6.15 -29.55
CA LYS A 52 7.54 -7.30 -28.73
C LYS A 52 8.13 -8.41 -29.59
N SER A 53 7.58 -8.70 -30.78
CA SER A 53 8.15 -9.70 -31.68
C SER A 53 9.56 -9.32 -32.12
N ASP A 54 9.80 -8.04 -32.38
CA ASP A 54 11.08 -7.55 -32.92
C ASP A 54 12.18 -7.47 -31.86
N ARG A 55 11.81 -7.27 -30.59
CA ARG A 55 12.76 -7.23 -29.47
C ARG A 55 13.12 -8.62 -28.93
N THR A 56 12.33 -9.64 -29.24
CA THR A 56 12.49 -10.97 -28.66
C THR A 56 13.54 -11.77 -29.42
N ARG A 57 14.55 -12.30 -28.71
CA ARG A 57 15.62 -13.13 -29.30
C ARG A 57 15.23 -14.60 -29.50
N SER A 58 14.14 -15.03 -28.88
CA SER A 58 13.61 -16.40 -28.94
C SER A 58 12.70 -16.57 -30.15
N HIS A 59 13.07 -17.48 -31.06
CA HIS A 59 12.30 -17.76 -32.28
C HIS A 59 10.91 -18.35 -31.97
N VAL A 60 10.78 -19.09 -30.87
CA VAL A 60 9.50 -19.69 -30.44
C VAL A 60 8.52 -18.61 -29.98
N ASP A 61 8.99 -17.65 -29.19
CA ASP A 61 8.13 -16.55 -28.70
C ASP A 61 7.82 -15.56 -29.83
N GLN A 62 8.77 -15.31 -30.73
CA GLN A 62 8.52 -14.53 -31.95
C GLN A 62 7.40 -15.15 -32.80
N GLN A 63 7.41 -16.47 -32.99
CA GLN A 63 6.32 -17.18 -33.69
C GLN A 63 4.97 -17.05 -32.96
N ARG A 64 4.94 -17.10 -31.62
CA ARG A 64 3.71 -16.91 -30.83
C ARG A 64 3.10 -15.51 -30.99
N TYR A 65 3.94 -14.46 -30.98
CA TYR A 65 3.48 -13.09 -31.22
C TYR A 65 2.91 -12.94 -32.64
N LEU A 66 3.61 -13.47 -33.66
CA LEU A 66 3.14 -13.41 -35.05
C LEU A 66 1.86 -14.21 -35.28
N ALA A 67 1.72 -15.39 -34.68
CA ALA A 67 0.48 -16.18 -34.73
C ALA A 67 -0.69 -15.40 -34.12
N THR A 68 -0.48 -14.76 -32.97
CA THR A 68 -1.50 -13.92 -32.31
C THR A 68 -1.91 -12.73 -33.19
N ARG A 69 -0.97 -12.11 -33.91
CA ARG A 69 -1.28 -11.05 -34.89
C ARG A 69 -2.14 -11.57 -36.06
N GLN A 70 -1.88 -12.77 -36.56
CA GLN A 70 -2.73 -13.38 -37.60
C GLN A 70 -4.16 -13.64 -37.10
N THR A 71 -4.29 -14.17 -35.88
CA THR A 71 -5.60 -14.37 -35.23
C THR A 71 -6.34 -13.04 -35.03
N LEU A 72 -5.64 -11.98 -34.63
CA LEU A 72 -6.19 -10.63 -34.47
C LEU A 72 -6.74 -10.08 -35.80
N LEU A 73 -6.00 -10.24 -36.91
CA LEU A 73 -6.43 -9.77 -38.23
C LEU A 73 -7.71 -10.49 -38.70
N GLN A 74 -7.84 -11.79 -38.44
CA GLN A 74 -9.03 -12.58 -38.79
C GLN A 74 -10.21 -12.31 -37.86
N GLY A 75 -9.95 -12.05 -36.58
CA GLY A 75 -10.96 -11.88 -35.54
C GLY A 75 -11.39 -10.43 -35.27
N ARG A 76 -10.85 -9.44 -35.99
CA ARG A 76 -11.08 -8.00 -35.69
C ARG A 76 -12.56 -7.62 -35.73
N GLN A 77 -13.27 -8.00 -36.80
CA GLN A 77 -14.69 -7.70 -36.96
C GLN A 77 -15.53 -8.41 -35.90
N VAL A 78 -15.24 -9.69 -35.65
CA VAL A 78 -15.94 -10.50 -34.64
C VAL A 78 -15.77 -9.91 -33.23
N PHE A 79 -14.59 -9.38 -32.91
CA PHE A 79 -14.34 -8.71 -31.63
C PHE A 79 -15.17 -7.44 -31.48
N GLU A 80 -15.17 -6.57 -32.49
CA GLU A 80 -15.95 -5.32 -32.47
C GLU A 80 -17.45 -5.61 -32.36
N GLU A 81 -17.96 -6.55 -33.15
CA GLU A 81 -19.37 -6.97 -33.13
C GLU A 81 -19.78 -7.56 -31.78
N ARG A 82 -18.96 -8.45 -31.19
CA ARG A 82 -19.27 -9.03 -29.88
C ARG A 82 -19.22 -8.02 -28.75
N PHE A 83 -18.28 -7.08 -28.82
CA PHE A 83 -18.19 -6.01 -27.82
C PHE A 83 -19.45 -5.13 -27.85
N VAL A 84 -19.84 -4.67 -29.03
CA VAL A 84 -21.06 -3.85 -29.21
C VAL A 84 -22.31 -4.66 -28.84
N ALA A 85 -22.41 -5.92 -29.26
CA ALA A 85 -23.54 -6.79 -28.93
C ALA A 85 -23.67 -7.05 -27.41
N SER A 86 -22.56 -7.12 -26.67
CA SER A 86 -22.58 -7.26 -25.20
C SER A 86 -23.12 -5.98 -24.54
N ILE A 87 -22.74 -4.81 -25.05
CA ILE A 87 -23.32 -3.52 -24.61
C ILE A 87 -24.81 -3.44 -24.95
N ASP A 88 -25.22 -3.87 -26.15
CA ASP A 88 -26.63 -3.92 -26.55
C ASP A 88 -27.45 -4.84 -25.64
N ARG A 89 -26.88 -5.97 -25.22
CA ARG A 89 -27.50 -6.85 -24.21
C ARG A 89 -27.62 -6.16 -22.85
N ALA A 90 -26.62 -5.38 -22.44
CA ALA A 90 -26.72 -4.59 -21.20
C ALA A 90 -27.85 -3.55 -21.30
N PHE A 91 -28.01 -2.88 -22.44
CA PHE A 91 -29.14 -1.99 -22.71
C PHE A 91 -30.49 -2.73 -22.73
N ALA A 92 -30.52 -3.93 -23.29
CA ALA A 92 -31.70 -4.76 -23.24
C ALA A 92 -32.05 -5.13 -21.80
N GLN A 93 -31.09 -5.39 -20.91
CA GLN A 93 -31.35 -5.84 -19.53
C GLN A 93 -31.78 -4.74 -18.55
N ILE A 94 -31.74 -3.46 -18.95
CA ILE A 94 -32.20 -2.36 -18.09
C ILE A 94 -33.66 -2.62 -17.67
N GLY A 95 -34.00 -2.34 -16.42
CA GLY A 95 -35.37 -2.47 -15.89
C GLY A 95 -35.88 -3.88 -15.69
N THR A 96 -35.18 -4.90 -16.19
CA THR A 96 -35.48 -6.28 -15.81
C THR A 96 -34.94 -6.52 -14.41
N ALA A 97 -35.80 -6.98 -13.51
CA ALA A 97 -35.36 -7.52 -12.24
C ALA A 97 -34.61 -8.83 -12.54
N THR A 98 -33.32 -8.74 -12.82
CA THR A 98 -32.46 -9.91 -12.72
C THR A 98 -32.57 -10.41 -11.28
N PRO A 99 -33.00 -11.66 -11.04
CA PRO A 99 -32.91 -12.23 -9.70
C PRO A 99 -31.46 -12.02 -9.24
N PRO A 100 -31.23 -11.68 -7.95
CA PRO A 100 -29.88 -11.52 -7.45
C PRO A 100 -29.14 -12.78 -7.86
N THR A 101 -28.14 -12.64 -8.73
CA THR A 101 -27.27 -13.75 -9.11
C THR A 101 -26.82 -14.32 -7.79
N ALA A 102 -27.28 -15.54 -7.51
CA ALA A 102 -26.88 -16.26 -6.31
C ALA A 102 -25.37 -16.13 -6.30
N LYS A 103 -24.83 -15.49 -5.25
CA LYS A 103 -23.40 -15.50 -4.96
C LYS A 103 -22.95 -16.90 -5.32
N LYS A 104 -22.13 -17.05 -6.36
CA LYS A 104 -21.67 -18.38 -6.80
C LYS A 104 -21.31 -19.11 -5.50
N PRO A 105 -21.98 -20.24 -5.18
CA PRO A 105 -21.71 -20.96 -3.94
C PRO A 105 -20.21 -21.18 -3.91
N GLY A 106 -19.57 -20.81 -2.79
CA GLY A 106 -18.13 -20.67 -2.65
C GLY A 106 -17.39 -21.60 -3.60
N LEU A 107 -16.85 -21.03 -4.68
CA LEU A 107 -16.01 -21.77 -5.59
C LEU A 107 -14.90 -22.33 -4.70
N THR A 108 -14.94 -23.65 -4.55
CA THR A 108 -13.82 -24.49 -4.18
C THR A 108 -12.56 -23.81 -4.69
N LEU A 109 -11.64 -23.51 -3.78
CA LEU A 109 -10.32 -22.95 -4.07
C LEU A 109 -9.54 -23.95 -4.93
N SER A 110 -9.96 -24.09 -6.18
CA SER A 110 -9.17 -24.64 -7.26
C SER A 110 -8.08 -23.62 -7.51
N LEU A 111 -6.83 -24.08 -7.59
CA LEU A 111 -5.73 -23.28 -8.09
C LEU A 111 -6.11 -22.82 -9.50
N LEU A 112 -6.71 -21.64 -9.61
CA LEU A 112 -6.72 -20.89 -10.87
C LEU A 112 -5.26 -20.55 -11.14
N ASP A 113 -4.82 -20.80 -12.37
CA ASP A 113 -3.49 -20.42 -12.82
C ASP A 113 -3.22 -18.95 -12.49
N ALA A 114 -2.01 -18.65 -12.02
CA ALA A 114 -1.62 -17.30 -11.57
C ALA A 114 -1.95 -16.21 -12.60
N VAL A 115 -1.94 -16.55 -13.90
CA VAL A 115 -2.21 -15.63 -15.00
C VAL A 115 -3.71 -15.31 -15.18
N GLU A 116 -4.63 -16.22 -14.83
CA GLU A 116 -6.08 -15.92 -14.83
C GLU A 116 -6.45 -14.97 -13.67
N HIS A 117 -5.74 -15.09 -12.54
CA HIS A 117 -5.88 -14.16 -11.43
C HIS A 117 -5.37 -12.75 -11.79
N GLU A 118 -4.30 -12.64 -12.59
CA GLU A 118 -3.80 -11.35 -13.08
C GLU A 118 -4.80 -10.65 -13.99
N LEU A 119 -5.46 -11.37 -14.90
CA LEU A 119 -6.48 -10.80 -15.79
C LEU A 119 -7.69 -10.28 -15.01
N THR A 120 -8.18 -11.07 -14.04
CA THR A 120 -9.32 -10.65 -13.19
C THR A 120 -8.98 -9.44 -12.32
N ALA A 121 -7.80 -9.43 -11.68
CA ALA A 121 -7.34 -8.28 -10.92
C ALA A 121 -7.11 -7.03 -11.79
N ALA A 122 -6.62 -7.18 -13.02
CA ALA A 122 -6.43 -6.07 -13.94
C ALA A 122 -7.76 -5.46 -14.40
N LEU A 123 -8.79 -6.29 -14.63
CA LEU A 123 -10.14 -5.80 -14.92
C LEU A 123 -10.74 -5.01 -13.74
N ASP A 124 -10.61 -5.51 -12.51
CA ASP A 124 -11.10 -4.82 -11.31
C ASP A 124 -10.40 -3.46 -11.12
N GLN A 125 -9.11 -3.38 -11.40
CA GLN A 125 -8.37 -2.10 -11.38
C GLN A 125 -8.87 -1.14 -12.46
N LEU A 126 -9.16 -1.61 -13.68
CA LEU A 126 -9.71 -0.79 -14.76
C LEU A 126 -11.08 -0.23 -14.36
N VAL A 127 -11.95 -1.08 -13.80
CA VAL A 127 -13.27 -0.66 -13.30
C VAL A 127 -13.11 0.45 -12.26
N ALA A 128 -12.29 0.24 -11.23
CA ALA A 128 -12.08 1.22 -10.17
C ALA A 128 -11.50 2.55 -10.67
N ARG A 129 -10.57 2.52 -11.64
CA ARG A 129 -10.00 3.73 -12.25
C ARG A 129 -11.04 4.49 -13.07
N ASN A 130 -11.87 3.78 -13.83
CA ASN A 130 -12.90 4.38 -14.66
C ASN A 130 -14.01 5.02 -13.79
N GLU A 131 -14.44 4.34 -12.72
CA GLU A 131 -15.36 4.91 -11.73
C GLU A 131 -14.78 6.17 -11.06
N ALA A 132 -13.51 6.14 -10.67
CA ALA A 132 -12.86 7.29 -10.03
C ALA A 132 -12.74 8.51 -10.97
N ARG A 133 -12.47 8.27 -12.26
CA ARG A 133 -12.28 9.33 -13.26
C ARG A 133 -13.60 9.93 -13.75
N ASN A 134 -14.60 9.09 -14.01
CA ASN A 134 -15.86 9.47 -14.64
C ASN A 134 -17.04 9.53 -13.65
N GLY A 135 -16.77 9.42 -12.34
CA GLY A 135 -17.77 9.38 -11.27
C GLY A 135 -18.94 10.36 -11.40
N PRO A 136 -18.73 11.69 -11.56
CA PRO A 136 -19.86 12.63 -11.66
C PRO A 136 -20.73 12.38 -12.90
N LEU A 137 -20.12 12.14 -14.06
CA LEU A 137 -20.82 11.90 -15.32
C LEU A 137 -21.62 10.58 -15.29
N LEU A 138 -21.05 9.54 -14.65
CA LEU A 138 -21.70 8.25 -14.45
C LEU A 138 -22.91 8.36 -13.51
N VAL A 139 -22.80 9.15 -12.44
CA VAL A 139 -23.92 9.41 -11.52
C VAL A 139 -25.05 10.13 -12.26
N GLU A 140 -24.74 11.13 -13.08
CA GLU A 140 -25.79 11.80 -13.84
C GLU A 140 -26.49 10.86 -14.83
N LEU A 141 -25.70 10.05 -15.54
CA LEU A 141 -26.21 9.07 -16.49
C LEU A 141 -27.06 8.00 -15.80
N SER A 142 -26.64 7.51 -14.62
CA SER A 142 -27.38 6.51 -13.85
C SER A 142 -28.75 7.02 -13.42
N TYR A 143 -28.85 8.27 -12.96
CA TYR A 143 -30.14 8.85 -12.57
C TYR A 143 -31.04 9.12 -13.78
N ARG A 144 -30.49 9.62 -14.89
CA ARG A 144 -31.28 9.91 -16.11
C ARG A 144 -31.82 8.62 -16.74
N LEU A 145 -31.01 7.57 -16.83
CA LEU A 145 -31.46 6.25 -17.32
C LEU A 145 -32.44 5.56 -16.36
N ALA A 146 -32.24 5.71 -15.05
CA ALA A 146 -33.17 5.16 -14.06
C ALA A 146 -34.58 5.75 -14.18
N VAL A 147 -34.69 7.06 -14.44
CA VAL A 147 -35.99 7.71 -14.68
C VAL A 147 -36.67 7.19 -15.93
N LEU A 148 -35.92 6.95 -17.01
CA LEU A 148 -36.47 6.41 -18.26
C LEU A 148 -37.15 5.06 -18.07
N VAL A 149 -36.62 4.24 -17.17
CA VAL A 149 -37.07 2.87 -16.93
C VAL A 149 -37.90 2.72 -15.65
N ALA A 150 -38.24 3.84 -15.00
CA ALA A 150 -38.98 3.89 -13.74
C ALA A 150 -38.38 2.97 -12.65
N ALA A 151 -37.05 2.94 -12.57
CA ALA A 151 -36.26 2.09 -11.67
C ALA A 151 -35.49 2.95 -10.65
N PRO A 152 -35.01 2.36 -9.53
CA PRO A 152 -33.99 3.00 -8.68
C PRO A 152 -32.71 3.30 -9.49
N PRO A 153 -31.83 4.21 -9.01
CA PRO A 153 -30.59 4.55 -9.69
C PRO A 153 -29.80 3.29 -10.05
N LEU A 154 -29.41 3.19 -11.32
CA LEU A 154 -28.72 2.02 -11.87
C LEU A 154 -27.25 2.07 -11.44
N GLU A 155 -26.81 1.11 -10.62
CA GLU A 155 -25.43 1.01 -10.14
C GLU A 155 -24.80 -0.33 -10.56
N GLY A 156 -23.48 -0.33 -10.77
CA GLY A 156 -22.69 -1.51 -11.11
C GLY A 156 -23.11 -2.16 -12.43
N GLU A 157 -23.35 -3.48 -12.41
CA GLU A 157 -23.74 -4.29 -13.58
C GLU A 157 -25.07 -3.85 -14.23
N ARG A 158 -25.90 -3.07 -13.53
CA ARG A 158 -27.19 -2.60 -14.03
C ARG A 158 -27.10 -1.33 -14.87
N LEU A 159 -25.95 -0.64 -14.83
CA LEU A 159 -25.71 0.55 -15.61
C LEU A 159 -25.18 0.17 -17.00
N PRO A 160 -25.96 0.31 -18.08
CA PRO A 160 -25.45 0.12 -19.44
C PRO A 160 -24.34 1.16 -19.68
N LEU A 161 -23.21 0.74 -20.26
CA LEU A 161 -21.98 1.54 -20.39
C LEU A 161 -21.27 1.88 -19.07
N GLY A 162 -21.73 1.32 -17.95
CA GLY A 162 -20.98 1.34 -16.72
C GLY A 162 -19.64 0.62 -16.87
N PRO A 163 -18.66 0.92 -16.02
CA PRO A 163 -17.33 0.32 -16.11
C PRO A 163 -17.34 -1.20 -15.97
N GLN A 164 -18.26 -1.74 -15.16
CA GLN A 164 -18.47 -3.19 -15.02
C GLN A 164 -19.06 -3.81 -16.30
N ALA A 165 -20.02 -3.14 -16.96
CA ALA A 165 -20.57 -3.59 -18.23
C ALA A 165 -19.51 -3.59 -19.35
N MET A 166 -18.63 -2.57 -19.38
CA MET A 166 -17.50 -2.53 -20.32
C MET A 166 -16.46 -3.64 -20.05
N ALA A 167 -16.18 -3.94 -18.79
CA ALA A 167 -15.29 -5.04 -18.41
C ALA A 167 -15.89 -6.42 -18.80
N ALA A 168 -17.20 -6.60 -18.64
CA ALA A 168 -17.92 -7.78 -19.09
C ALA A 168 -17.89 -7.90 -20.62
N ALA A 169 -18.17 -6.81 -21.34
CA ALA A 169 -18.12 -6.77 -22.80
C ALA A 169 -16.72 -7.09 -23.35
N PHE A 170 -15.67 -6.62 -22.67
CA PHE A 170 -14.29 -6.99 -23.01
C PHE A 170 -14.06 -8.50 -22.88
N ARG A 171 -14.44 -9.09 -21.74
CA ARG A 171 -14.30 -10.53 -21.50
C ARG A 171 -15.05 -11.38 -22.54
N ASP A 172 -16.26 -10.97 -22.89
CA ASP A 172 -17.08 -11.66 -23.89
C ASP A 172 -16.44 -11.58 -25.29
N ALA A 173 -15.83 -10.44 -25.62
CA ALA A 173 -15.17 -10.21 -26.89
C ALA A 173 -13.82 -10.96 -26.98
N THR A 174 -13.01 -10.97 -25.92
CA THR A 174 -11.72 -11.70 -25.91
C THR A 174 -11.91 -13.22 -25.94
N ALA A 175 -12.98 -13.74 -25.33
CA ALA A 175 -13.34 -15.16 -25.43
C ALA A 175 -13.55 -15.65 -26.88
N ALA A 176 -13.81 -14.74 -27.83
CA ALA A 176 -13.91 -15.08 -29.25
C ALA A 176 -12.54 -15.30 -29.92
N LEU A 177 -11.53 -14.57 -29.45
CA LEU A 177 -10.19 -14.55 -30.04
C LEU A 177 -9.31 -15.69 -29.51
N ASN A 178 -9.68 -16.31 -28.38
CA ASN A 178 -8.95 -17.41 -27.73
C ASN A 178 -7.44 -17.12 -27.62
N LEU A 179 -7.11 -15.94 -27.13
CA LEU A 179 -5.72 -15.51 -27.00
C LEU A 179 -5.06 -16.16 -25.79
N PRO A 180 -3.72 -16.32 -25.80
CA PRO A 180 -2.97 -16.59 -24.58
C PRO A 180 -3.21 -15.49 -23.54
N SER A 181 -3.27 -15.88 -22.26
CA SER A 181 -3.56 -14.97 -21.14
C SER A 181 -2.60 -13.78 -21.03
N GLU A 182 -1.32 -13.96 -21.39
CA GLU A 182 -0.34 -12.86 -21.47
C GLU A 182 -0.72 -11.81 -22.54
N HIS A 183 -1.30 -12.24 -23.66
CA HIS A 183 -1.74 -11.37 -24.74
C HIS A 183 -3.07 -10.70 -24.40
N ASP A 184 -3.95 -11.34 -23.64
CA ASP A 184 -5.18 -10.72 -23.12
C ASP A 184 -4.87 -9.54 -22.19
N VAL A 185 -3.86 -9.66 -21.33
CA VAL A 185 -3.41 -8.55 -20.47
C VAL A 185 -2.89 -7.38 -21.32
N LEU A 186 -2.16 -7.65 -22.41
CA LEU A 186 -1.69 -6.61 -23.32
C LEU A 186 -2.82 -5.93 -24.08
N LEU A 187 -3.84 -6.70 -24.49
CA LEU A 187 -5.04 -6.18 -25.15
C LEU A 187 -5.89 -5.33 -24.18
N LEU A 188 -5.95 -5.72 -22.90
CA LEU A 188 -6.59 -4.92 -21.86
C LEU A 188 -5.87 -3.58 -21.67
N GLN A 189 -4.53 -3.58 -21.66
CA GLN A 189 -3.72 -2.36 -21.56
C GLN A 189 -3.85 -1.46 -22.78
N SER A 190 -4.05 -2.00 -23.99
CA SER A 190 -4.32 -1.17 -25.18
C SER A 190 -5.71 -0.54 -25.09
N LEU A 191 -6.70 -1.29 -24.61
CA LEU A 191 -8.05 -0.78 -24.37
C LEU A 191 -8.06 0.34 -23.32
N GLU A 192 -7.29 0.19 -22.25
CA GLU A 192 -7.15 1.24 -21.24
C GLU A 192 -6.61 2.55 -21.85
N SER A 193 -5.59 2.46 -22.72
CA SER A 193 -4.98 3.65 -23.33
C SER A 193 -5.87 4.34 -24.37
N THR A 194 -6.74 3.61 -25.08
CA THR A 194 -7.55 4.18 -26.17
C THR A 194 -8.99 4.50 -25.76
N LEU A 195 -9.64 3.63 -24.98
CA LEU A 195 -11.05 3.78 -24.61
C LEU A 195 -11.23 4.75 -23.43
N VAL A 196 -10.46 4.58 -22.34
CA VAL A 196 -10.67 5.32 -21.08
C VAL A 196 -10.56 6.83 -21.22
N PRO A 197 -9.66 7.41 -22.04
CA PRO A 197 -9.64 8.85 -22.32
C PRO A 197 -10.88 9.37 -23.03
N GLY A 198 -11.48 8.57 -23.92
CA GLY A 198 -12.63 8.99 -24.72
C GLY A 198 -13.98 8.90 -23.99
N LEU A 199 -14.10 8.02 -22.99
CA LEU A 199 -15.38 7.72 -22.32
C LEU A 199 -16.04 8.93 -21.66
N ALA A 200 -15.26 9.88 -21.13
CA ALA A 200 -15.81 11.12 -20.58
C ALA A 200 -16.64 11.88 -21.64
N GLY A 201 -16.11 11.97 -22.87
CA GLY A 201 -16.80 12.60 -23.99
C GLY A 201 -18.07 11.85 -24.41
N LEU A 202 -18.03 10.51 -24.43
CA LEU A 202 -19.22 9.69 -24.67
C LEU A 202 -20.32 9.99 -23.64
N TYR A 203 -19.97 9.96 -22.34
CA TYR A 203 -20.94 10.22 -21.28
C TYR A 203 -21.52 11.63 -21.36
N GLU A 204 -20.71 12.63 -21.69
CA GLU A 204 -21.19 14.00 -21.93
C GLU A 204 -22.16 14.09 -23.11
N ILE A 205 -21.88 13.42 -24.22
CA ILE A 205 -22.77 13.38 -25.40
C ILE A 205 -24.13 12.77 -25.02
N ILE A 206 -24.12 11.62 -24.36
CA ILE A 206 -25.35 10.92 -23.93
C ILE A 206 -26.11 11.77 -22.91
N ASN A 207 -25.42 12.31 -21.91
CA ASN A 207 -26.03 13.17 -20.89
C ASN A 207 -26.65 14.42 -21.52
N ARG A 208 -25.98 15.06 -22.49
CA ARG A 208 -26.51 16.22 -23.21
C ARG A 208 -27.73 15.85 -24.06
N HIS A 209 -27.73 14.69 -24.70
CA HIS A 209 -28.88 14.17 -25.46
C HIS A 209 -30.10 13.96 -24.55
N LEU A 210 -29.91 13.29 -23.42
CA LEU A 210 -30.98 13.05 -22.43
C LEU A 210 -31.46 14.36 -21.78
N LEU A 211 -30.57 15.33 -21.57
CA LEU A 211 -30.92 16.66 -21.08
C LEU A 211 -31.78 17.45 -22.08
N ALA A 212 -31.47 17.39 -23.38
CA ALA A 212 -32.26 18.05 -24.42
C ALA A 212 -33.72 17.55 -24.45
N GLU A 213 -33.92 16.27 -24.10
CA GLU A 213 -35.22 15.64 -23.96
C GLU A 213 -35.95 15.95 -22.63
N GLY A 214 -35.36 16.81 -21.80
CA GLY A 214 -35.94 17.29 -20.55
C GLY A 214 -35.82 16.30 -19.38
N LEU A 215 -34.94 15.31 -19.47
CA LEU A 215 -34.73 14.33 -18.39
C LEU A 215 -33.84 14.93 -17.30
N LEU A 216 -34.46 15.21 -16.15
CA LEU A 216 -33.81 15.70 -14.93
C LEU A 216 -32.85 16.89 -15.17
N PRO A 217 -33.34 18.03 -15.70
CA PRO A 217 -32.51 19.20 -16.06
C PRO A 217 -31.88 19.92 -14.86
N ARG A 218 -32.37 19.69 -13.64
CA ARG A 218 -31.85 20.28 -12.39
C ARG A 218 -31.03 19.30 -11.54
N LEU A 219 -30.67 18.14 -12.06
CA LEU A 219 -29.87 17.17 -11.31
C LEU A 219 -28.44 17.69 -11.16
N ARG A 220 -28.05 17.96 -9.90
CA ARG A 220 -26.65 18.23 -9.55
C ARG A 220 -26.07 16.94 -9.00
N ALA A 221 -25.15 16.32 -9.74
CA ALA A 221 -24.37 15.21 -9.20
C ALA A 221 -23.44 15.75 -8.11
N PHE A 222 -23.81 15.54 -6.86
CA PHE A 222 -22.87 15.73 -5.76
C PHE A 222 -21.92 14.53 -5.74
N PRO A 223 -20.60 14.74 -5.62
CA PRO A 223 -19.70 13.63 -5.39
C PRO A 223 -20.12 12.99 -4.06
N MET A 224 -20.63 11.77 -4.13
CA MET A 224 -20.95 10.99 -2.94
C MET A 224 -19.64 10.62 -2.26
N ALA A 225 -19.22 11.47 -1.32
CA ALA A 225 -18.25 11.10 -0.31
C ALA A 225 -18.86 9.90 0.43
N ARG A 226 -18.28 8.71 0.24
CA ARG A 226 -18.60 7.53 1.05
C ARG A 226 -18.46 7.95 2.52
N THR A 227 -19.60 8.10 3.18
CA THR A 227 -19.70 8.61 4.54
C THR A 227 -19.03 7.62 5.50
N PRO A 228 -18.02 8.03 6.27
CA PRO A 228 -17.59 7.22 7.41
C PRO A 228 -18.70 7.26 8.47
N VAL A 229 -19.03 6.08 8.99
CA VAL A 229 -19.98 5.85 10.09
C VAL A 229 -19.68 6.81 11.25
N ARG A 230 -20.67 7.63 11.60
CA ARG A 230 -20.66 8.60 12.70
C ARG A 230 -20.57 7.87 14.05
N LYS A 231 -19.41 7.96 14.72
CA LYS A 231 -19.31 7.71 16.17
C LYS A 231 -19.36 9.04 16.90
N GLN A 232 -20.24 9.13 17.90
CA GLN A 232 -20.38 10.27 18.81
C GLN A 232 -19.07 10.52 19.60
N PRO A 233 -18.76 11.78 19.94
CA PRO A 233 -17.69 12.09 20.89
C PRO A 233 -18.15 11.79 22.33
N PRO A 234 -17.28 11.31 23.24
CA PRO A 234 -17.58 11.33 24.66
C PRO A 234 -17.33 12.74 25.21
N LEU A 235 -18.27 13.17 26.06
CA LEU A 235 -18.18 14.34 26.92
C LEU A 235 -16.88 14.28 27.75
N SER A 236 -16.08 15.35 27.71
CA SER A 236 -14.98 15.56 28.65
C SER A 236 -15.33 16.77 29.51
N LEU A 237 -15.46 16.51 30.82
CA LEU A 237 -15.66 17.48 31.88
C LEU A 237 -14.45 18.41 31.97
N GLU A 238 -14.74 19.71 32.01
CA GLU A 238 -13.85 20.77 32.47
C GLU A 238 -13.32 20.45 33.87
N ALA A 239 -12.00 20.43 34.00
CA ALA A 239 -11.31 20.66 35.26
C ALA A 239 -10.40 21.87 35.08
N ALA A 240 -10.86 23.00 35.62
CA ALA A 240 -10.14 24.27 35.63
C ALA A 240 -8.91 24.18 36.55
N ILE A 241 -7.75 24.55 36.02
CA ILE A 241 -6.53 24.90 36.76
C ILE A 241 -6.27 26.39 36.47
N PRO A 242 -6.04 27.25 37.48
CA PRO A 242 -5.91 28.69 37.29
C PRO A 242 -4.58 29.04 36.59
N PRO A 243 -4.54 30.10 35.76
CA PRO A 243 -3.31 30.51 35.09
C PRO A 243 -2.40 31.27 36.05
N ALA A 244 -1.17 30.79 36.23
CA ALA A 244 -0.06 31.58 36.76
C ALA A 244 0.50 32.48 35.64
N PRO A 245 1.05 33.67 35.96
CA PRO A 245 1.32 34.71 34.98
C PRO A 245 2.58 34.37 34.18
N ALA A 246 2.39 33.88 32.95
CA ALA A 246 3.45 33.89 31.95
C ALA A 246 3.52 35.31 31.36
N THR A 247 4.59 36.03 31.70
CA THR A 247 5.06 37.19 30.94
C THR A 247 5.09 36.86 29.45
N PRO A 248 4.54 37.72 28.57
CA PRO A 248 4.53 37.43 27.14
C PRO A 248 5.97 37.45 26.61
N PRO A 249 6.42 36.43 25.85
CA PRO A 249 7.57 36.62 24.99
C PRO A 249 7.22 37.71 23.98
N GLY A 250 8.12 38.68 23.82
CA GLY A 250 7.95 39.77 22.87
C GLY A 250 7.54 39.22 21.50
N LYS A 251 6.43 39.73 20.97
CA LYS A 251 5.99 39.43 19.62
C LYS A 251 7.02 40.02 18.66
N THR A 252 8.00 39.22 18.25
CA THR A 252 8.81 39.50 17.08
C THR A 252 7.84 39.51 15.90
N THR A 253 7.57 40.67 15.33
CA THR A 253 6.75 40.79 14.12
C THR A 253 7.48 40.14 12.93
N ALA A 254 6.75 39.63 11.93
CA ALA A 254 7.29 38.98 10.73
C ALA A 254 8.50 39.70 10.12
N ALA A 255 8.41 41.03 10.03
CA ALA A 255 9.49 41.89 9.54
C ALA A 255 10.77 41.75 10.38
N SER A 256 10.66 41.77 11.71
CA SER A 256 11.80 41.66 12.61
C SER A 256 12.46 40.28 12.58
N ALA A 257 11.72 39.19 12.34
CA ALA A 257 12.29 37.85 12.22
C ALA A 257 13.09 37.68 10.92
N LEU A 258 12.56 38.21 9.81
CA LEU A 258 13.27 38.26 8.52
C LEU A 258 14.55 39.09 8.62
N ASP A 259 14.50 40.27 9.24
CA ASP A 259 15.65 41.17 9.37
C ASP A 259 16.80 40.53 10.16
N LEU A 260 16.49 39.79 11.23
CA LEU A 260 17.48 39.04 12.02
C LEU A 260 18.17 37.94 11.20
N LEU A 261 17.45 37.28 10.29
CA LEU A 261 18.01 36.26 9.40
C LEU A 261 18.82 36.84 8.24
N ARG A 262 18.53 38.09 7.86
CA ARG A 262 19.24 38.82 6.79
C ARG A 262 20.54 39.46 7.25
N GLU A 263 20.66 39.87 8.52
CA GLU A 263 21.89 40.40 9.13
C GLU A 263 23.18 39.63 8.77
N PRO A 264 23.28 38.29 8.93
CA PRO A 264 24.48 37.55 8.56
C PRO A 264 24.79 37.58 7.05
N LEU A 265 23.77 37.64 6.19
CA LEU A 265 23.93 37.77 4.74
C LEU A 265 24.39 39.17 4.34
N ILE A 266 23.83 40.20 4.98
CA ILE A 266 24.21 41.61 4.81
C ILE A 266 25.68 41.80 5.22
N ARG A 267 26.11 41.23 6.36
CA ARG A 267 27.53 41.25 6.80
C ARG A 267 28.45 40.57 5.80
N ARG A 268 28.06 39.40 5.28
CA ARG A 268 28.83 38.66 4.27
C ARG A 268 28.96 39.43 2.95
N ARG A 269 27.91 40.14 2.55
CA ARG A 269 27.89 40.99 1.36
C ARG A 269 28.80 42.21 1.50
N ARG A 270 28.81 42.85 2.68
CA ARG A 270 29.72 43.97 3.01
C ARG A 270 31.20 43.56 3.00
N ALA A 271 31.50 42.30 3.27
CA ALA A 271 32.87 41.76 3.25
C ALA A 271 33.38 41.38 1.85
N SER A 272 32.52 41.32 0.82
CA SER A 272 32.89 40.90 -0.55
C SER A 272 32.28 41.84 -1.61
N PRO A 273 32.89 43.01 -1.87
CA PRO A 273 32.29 44.09 -2.67
C PRO A 273 32.50 43.93 -4.19
N THR A 274 32.31 42.73 -4.74
CA THR A 274 32.59 42.46 -6.18
C THR A 274 31.33 42.38 -7.05
N ARG A 275 30.19 42.91 -6.62
CA ARG A 275 28.99 43.01 -7.47
C ARG A 275 29.00 44.36 -8.19
N ASN A 276 29.06 44.33 -9.52
CA ASN A 276 28.76 45.49 -10.36
C ASN A 276 27.30 45.94 -10.11
N ASP A 277 27.13 47.15 -9.57
CA ASP A 277 25.83 47.74 -9.22
C ASP A 277 25.07 48.40 -10.40
N ALA A 278 25.61 48.32 -11.61
CA ALA A 278 25.00 48.88 -12.81
C ALA A 278 23.93 47.93 -13.38
N GLY A 279 22.67 48.10 -12.94
CA GLY A 279 21.52 47.36 -13.45
C GLY A 279 20.17 47.84 -12.88
N LEU A 280 19.10 47.73 -13.67
CA LEU A 280 17.74 48.09 -13.23
C LEU A 280 17.22 47.01 -12.26
N VAL A 281 16.60 47.39 -11.14
CA VAL A 281 16.00 46.42 -10.22
C VAL A 281 14.71 45.88 -10.82
N ALA A 282 14.56 44.56 -10.84
CA ALA A 282 13.37 43.86 -11.34
C ALA A 282 12.13 44.30 -10.56
N THR A 283 11.05 44.61 -11.28
CA THR A 283 9.76 44.86 -10.65
C THR A 283 9.16 43.55 -10.10
N GLU A 284 8.28 43.65 -9.12
CA GLU A 284 7.64 42.48 -8.51
C GLU A 284 6.82 41.66 -9.52
N GLU A 285 6.21 42.32 -10.51
CA GLU A 285 5.48 41.67 -11.59
C GLU A 285 6.39 40.90 -12.53
N GLU A 286 7.55 41.46 -12.88
CA GLU A 286 8.58 40.79 -13.70
C GLU A 286 9.16 39.58 -12.96
N LEU A 287 9.38 39.69 -11.65
CA LEU A 287 9.84 38.58 -10.81
C LEU A 287 8.79 37.45 -10.75
N ARG A 288 7.51 37.78 -10.56
CA ARG A 288 6.41 36.80 -10.59
C ARG A 288 6.29 36.12 -11.96
N ALA A 289 6.44 36.87 -13.05
CA ALA A 289 6.43 36.33 -14.41
C ALA A 289 7.61 35.39 -14.66
N ALA A 290 8.82 35.77 -14.22
CA ALA A 290 10.02 34.95 -14.33
C ALA A 290 9.93 33.66 -13.50
N LEU A 291 9.38 33.73 -12.28
CA LEU A 291 9.12 32.54 -11.45
C LEU A 291 8.11 31.60 -12.09
N THR A 292 7.05 32.15 -12.71
CA THR A 292 6.04 31.35 -13.42
C THR A 292 6.64 30.69 -14.66
N ALA A 293 7.46 31.41 -15.42
CA ALA A 293 8.16 30.86 -16.59
C ALA A 293 9.15 29.75 -16.20
N LEU A 294 9.87 29.93 -15.08
CA LEU A 294 10.80 28.92 -14.55
C LEU A 294 10.06 27.67 -14.06
N GLN A 295 8.86 27.83 -13.51
CA GLN A 295 8.04 26.72 -13.05
C GLN A 295 7.47 25.89 -14.21
N GLN A 296 7.12 26.53 -15.33
CA GLN A 296 6.71 25.83 -16.55
C GLN A 296 7.87 25.14 -17.27
N ARG A 297 9.12 25.55 -16.98
CA ARG A 297 10.34 25.05 -17.61
C ARG A 297 11.44 24.81 -16.57
N PRO A 298 11.26 23.85 -15.64
CA PRO A 298 12.23 23.61 -14.56
C PRO A 298 13.57 23.06 -15.07
N SER A 299 13.62 22.57 -16.32
CA SER A 299 14.85 22.19 -17.03
C SER A 299 15.85 23.33 -17.22
N LEU A 300 15.41 24.59 -17.10
CA LEU A 300 16.29 25.76 -17.14
C LEU A 300 17.16 25.89 -15.88
N ILE A 301 16.84 25.17 -14.80
CA ILE A 301 17.61 25.17 -13.56
C ILE A 301 18.73 24.12 -13.65
N PRO A 302 20.01 24.54 -13.66
CA PRO A 302 21.13 23.61 -13.72
C PRO A 302 21.13 22.67 -12.51
N GLY A 303 21.11 21.35 -12.74
CA GLY A 303 21.13 20.34 -11.67
C GLY A 303 19.76 19.87 -11.19
N HIS A 304 18.65 20.40 -11.70
CA HIS A 304 17.30 19.95 -11.34
C HIS A 304 17.05 18.47 -11.71
N ALA A 305 17.62 18.00 -12.82
CA ALA A 305 17.56 16.58 -13.22
C ALA A 305 18.23 15.60 -12.23
N GLY A 306 19.09 16.11 -11.31
CA GLY A 306 19.76 15.31 -10.29
C GLY A 306 18.91 15.05 -9.04
N GLY A 307 17.67 15.57 -8.99
CA GLY A 307 16.75 15.35 -7.87
C GLY A 307 17.23 15.96 -6.55
N ALA A 308 18.10 16.97 -6.59
CA ALA A 308 18.51 17.73 -5.41
C ALA A 308 18.01 19.18 -5.54
N PRO A 309 17.69 19.85 -4.41
CA PRO A 309 17.37 21.27 -4.46
C PRO A 309 18.56 22.05 -5.03
N ALA A 310 18.29 22.94 -5.98
CA ALA A 310 19.29 23.78 -6.60
C ALA A 310 19.91 24.74 -5.58
N SER A 311 21.18 25.06 -5.77
CA SER A 311 21.85 26.09 -4.96
C SER A 311 21.31 27.49 -5.26
N ALA A 312 21.49 28.42 -4.32
CA ALA A 312 21.11 29.82 -4.48
C ALA A 312 21.70 30.45 -5.77
N THR A 313 22.94 30.11 -6.12
CA THR A 313 23.62 30.63 -7.32
C THR A 313 23.00 30.09 -8.61
N GLN A 314 22.58 28.82 -8.64
CA GLN A 314 21.90 28.20 -9.78
C GLN A 314 20.50 28.79 -10.01
N LEU A 315 19.72 28.93 -8.93
CA LEU A 315 18.41 29.58 -8.99
C LEU A 315 18.51 31.03 -9.46
N ARG A 316 19.46 31.79 -8.90
CA ARG A 316 19.73 33.18 -9.31
C ARG A 316 20.02 33.27 -10.80
N ARG A 317 20.92 32.43 -11.30
CA ARG A 317 21.30 32.42 -12.73
C ARG A 317 20.11 32.10 -13.63
N ALA A 318 19.25 31.16 -13.23
CA ALA A 318 18.07 30.79 -13.99
C ALA A 318 17.02 31.93 -14.00
N LEU A 319 16.76 32.57 -12.85
CA LEU A 319 15.85 33.71 -12.74
C LEU A 319 16.32 34.92 -13.55
N LEU A 320 17.61 35.28 -13.44
CA LEU A 320 18.17 36.37 -14.24
C LEU A 320 18.11 36.07 -15.75
N GLY A 321 18.28 34.80 -16.14
CA GLY A 321 18.07 34.36 -17.52
C GLY A 321 16.64 34.59 -18.00
N CYS A 322 15.63 34.23 -17.21
CA CYS A 322 14.22 34.46 -17.54
C CYS A 322 13.85 35.95 -17.56
N LEU A 323 14.36 36.74 -16.62
CA LEU A 323 14.14 38.19 -16.54
C LEU A 323 14.74 38.91 -17.75
N ASN A 324 15.95 38.53 -18.18
CA ASN A 324 16.58 39.13 -19.36
C ASN A 324 15.85 38.79 -20.66
N VAL A 325 15.28 37.58 -20.77
CA VAL A 325 14.46 37.18 -21.94
C VAL A 325 13.11 37.92 -21.95
N ALA A 326 12.49 38.12 -20.78
CA ALA A 326 11.24 38.86 -20.66
C ALA A 326 11.43 40.38 -20.84
N GLY A 327 12.56 40.94 -20.42
CA GLY A 327 12.93 42.33 -20.63
C GLY A 327 13.26 42.65 -22.09
N ALA A 328 13.92 41.72 -22.79
CA ALA A 328 14.25 41.87 -24.21
C ALA A 328 13.03 41.94 -25.14
N SER A 329 11.86 41.42 -24.73
CA SER A 329 10.63 41.50 -25.52
C SER A 329 9.86 42.82 -25.34
N LYS A 330 10.14 43.60 -24.28
CA LYS A 330 9.48 44.89 -23.99
C LYS A 330 10.26 46.12 -24.47
N ALA A 331 11.54 46.00 -24.83
CA ALA A 331 12.37 47.13 -25.26
C ALA A 331 12.65 47.09 -26.78
N PRO A 332 12.16 48.08 -27.58
CA PRO A 332 12.36 48.10 -29.04
C PRO A 332 13.66 48.79 -29.49
N SER A 333 14.60 49.11 -28.59
CA SER A 333 15.86 49.78 -28.95
C SER A 333 17.09 49.01 -28.47
N PHE A 334 18.02 48.78 -29.40
CA PHE A 334 19.23 47.95 -29.27
C PHE A 334 20.32 48.54 -28.34
N VAL A 335 20.07 49.67 -27.66
CA VAL A 335 21.13 50.40 -26.93
C VAL A 335 21.06 50.24 -25.40
N ASP A 336 19.90 49.93 -24.81
CA ASP A 336 19.78 49.72 -23.36
C ASP A 336 19.28 48.30 -23.04
N ALA A 337 20.13 47.29 -23.27
CA ALA A 337 19.99 46.02 -22.59
C ALA A 337 20.39 46.20 -21.11
N ALA A 338 19.58 46.94 -20.36
CA ALA A 338 19.79 47.12 -18.94
C ALA A 338 19.73 45.74 -18.28
N ASN A 339 20.87 45.28 -17.75
CA ASN A 339 20.94 44.04 -16.98
C ASN A 339 19.97 44.15 -15.80
N VAL A 340 18.86 43.41 -15.86
CA VAL A 340 17.87 43.38 -14.78
C VAL A 340 18.47 42.64 -13.60
N ARG A 341 18.47 43.24 -12.42
CA ARG A 341 18.96 42.63 -11.16
C ARG A 341 17.82 42.35 -10.20
N LEU A 342 17.99 41.33 -9.38
CA LEU A 342 17.13 41.08 -8.22
C LEU A 342 17.44 42.13 -7.15
N GLY A 343 16.42 42.60 -6.43
CA GLY A 343 16.62 43.48 -5.28
C GLY A 343 17.28 42.72 -4.12
N ASP A 344 17.86 43.49 -3.20
CA ASP A 344 18.68 42.95 -2.12
C ASP A 344 17.91 42.03 -1.18
N GLU A 345 16.62 42.32 -0.94
CA GLU A 345 15.74 41.53 -0.07
C GLU A 345 15.32 40.22 -0.74
N GLN A 346 14.98 40.28 -2.03
CA GLN A 346 14.57 39.10 -2.81
C GLN A 346 15.76 38.14 -2.98
N ASP A 347 16.96 38.68 -3.10
CA ASP A 347 18.22 37.92 -3.10
C ASP A 347 18.45 37.19 -1.78
N ASP A 348 18.24 37.86 -0.65
CA ASP A 348 18.40 37.25 0.67
C ASP A 348 17.36 36.15 0.90
N ILE A 349 16.09 36.39 0.54
CA ILE A 349 15.00 35.39 0.64
C ILE A 349 15.36 34.14 -0.17
N LEU A 350 15.87 34.31 -1.39
CA LEU A 350 16.30 33.20 -2.23
C LEU A 350 17.45 32.40 -1.60
N GLU A 351 18.45 33.08 -1.03
CA GLU A 351 19.58 32.41 -0.37
C GLU A 351 19.14 31.65 0.89
N LEU A 352 18.25 32.23 1.69
CA LEU A 352 17.70 31.60 2.89
C LEU A 352 16.89 30.34 2.55
N VAL A 353 15.97 30.42 1.59
CA VAL A 353 15.13 29.28 1.15
C VAL A 353 15.99 28.16 0.55
N ALA A 354 17.00 28.51 -0.27
CA ALA A 354 17.91 27.52 -0.83
C ALA A 354 18.74 26.81 0.26
N ARG A 355 19.26 27.54 1.25
CA ARG A 355 20.01 26.96 2.37
C ARG A 355 19.15 26.05 3.25
N LEU A 356 17.89 26.43 3.49
CA LEU A 356 16.92 25.62 4.22
C LEU A 356 16.67 24.29 3.51
N LEU A 357 16.34 24.32 2.21
CA LEU A 357 16.07 23.11 1.44
C LEU A 357 17.32 22.24 1.28
N GLN A 358 18.51 22.83 1.13
CA GLN A 358 19.75 22.07 1.02
C GLN A 358 20.14 21.37 2.32
N SER A 359 19.90 22.00 3.48
CA SER A 359 20.12 21.38 4.78
C SER A 359 19.09 20.29 5.08
N LEU A 360 17.82 20.47 4.67
CA LEU A 360 16.82 19.39 4.68
C LEU A 360 17.23 18.22 3.77
N ALA A 361 17.70 18.50 2.55
CA ALA A 361 18.19 17.48 1.63
C ALA A 361 19.43 16.74 2.16
N GLY A 362 20.30 17.41 2.91
CA GLY A 362 21.43 16.79 3.60
C GLY A 362 21.02 15.87 4.74
N ALA A 363 19.87 16.13 5.39
CA ALA A 363 19.30 15.28 6.43
C ALA A 363 18.47 14.10 5.88
N MET A 364 18.28 14.05 4.56
CA MET A 364 17.66 12.95 3.82
C MET A 364 18.72 12.10 3.13
N ARG A 365 18.34 10.91 2.65
CA ARG A 365 19.25 10.02 1.93
C ARG A 365 19.69 10.64 0.60
N PRO A 366 20.93 10.40 0.16
CA PRO A 366 21.51 11.09 -1.00
C PRO A 366 20.85 10.77 -2.35
N ALA A 367 20.27 9.58 -2.53
CA ALA A 367 19.74 9.10 -3.83
C ALA A 367 18.26 8.67 -3.81
N GLY A 368 17.44 9.27 -2.94
CA GLY A 368 16.02 8.88 -2.79
C GLY A 368 15.06 9.69 -3.66
N LYS A 369 13.98 9.05 -4.15
CA LYS A 369 12.84 9.69 -4.86
C LYS A 369 12.25 10.89 -4.10
N ALA A 370 12.28 10.87 -2.76
CA ALA A 370 11.84 11.98 -1.92
C ALA A 370 12.71 13.23 -2.00
N ARG A 371 14.01 13.09 -2.32
CA ARG A 371 14.90 14.24 -2.51
C ARG A 371 14.56 14.99 -3.78
N ALA A 372 14.17 14.27 -4.85
CA ALA A 372 13.73 14.87 -6.10
C ALA A 372 12.46 15.71 -5.89
N LEU A 373 11.50 15.14 -5.17
CA LEU A 373 10.28 15.84 -4.76
C LEU A 373 10.55 17.12 -3.95
N LEU A 374 11.60 17.14 -3.12
CA LEU A 374 12.00 18.36 -2.41
C LEU A 374 12.56 19.42 -3.38
N GLY A 375 13.24 18.99 -4.44
CA GLY A 375 13.67 19.87 -5.53
C GLY A 375 12.50 20.49 -6.29
N ASP A 376 11.44 19.71 -6.52
CA ASP A 376 10.22 20.18 -7.20
C ASP A 376 9.45 21.20 -6.33
N LEU A 377 9.51 21.06 -5.00
CA LEU A 377 8.89 21.99 -4.05
C LEU A 377 9.65 23.32 -3.90
N GLN A 378 10.88 23.42 -4.43
CA GLN A 378 11.75 24.59 -4.27
C GLN A 378 11.13 25.89 -4.83
N LEU A 379 10.54 25.82 -6.04
CA LEU A 379 9.92 26.98 -6.68
C LEU A 379 8.61 27.41 -6.01
N PRO A 380 7.66 26.50 -5.71
CA PRO A 380 6.46 26.81 -4.94
C PRO A 380 6.75 27.51 -3.60
N LEU A 381 7.77 27.06 -2.87
CA LEU A 381 8.17 27.68 -1.61
C LEU A 381 8.85 29.03 -1.79
N LEU A 382 9.68 29.20 -2.82
CA LEU A 382 10.27 30.50 -3.13
C LEU A 382 9.19 31.53 -3.49
N ARG A 383 8.16 31.13 -4.26
CA ARG A 383 7.00 31.98 -4.57
C ARG A 383 6.24 32.36 -3.29
N LEU A 384 6.07 31.43 -2.36
CA LEU A 384 5.43 31.70 -1.07
C LEU A 384 6.26 32.66 -0.22
N ALA A 385 7.57 32.43 -0.07
CA ALA A 385 8.44 33.26 0.75
C ALA A 385 8.58 34.70 0.22
N LEU A 386 8.44 34.90 -1.09
CA LEU A 386 8.39 36.22 -1.72
C LEU A 386 7.02 36.90 -1.58
N ALA A 387 5.94 36.13 -1.49
CA ALA A 387 4.58 36.66 -1.33
C ALA A 387 4.20 36.92 0.14
N ASP A 388 4.78 36.15 1.07
CA ASP A 388 4.47 36.20 2.50
C ASP A 388 5.75 36.33 3.34
N PRO A 389 6.04 37.51 3.92
CA PRO A 389 7.19 37.69 4.82
C PRO A 389 7.04 36.89 6.13
N GLY A 390 5.81 36.51 6.51
CA GLY A 390 5.51 35.63 7.65
C GLY A 390 5.99 34.20 7.45
N PHE A 391 6.44 33.83 6.25
CA PHE A 391 7.09 32.54 5.99
C PHE A 391 8.25 32.26 6.95
N PHE A 392 8.97 33.29 7.40
CA PHE A 392 10.13 33.16 8.28
C PHE A 392 9.80 33.16 9.78
N GLU A 393 8.52 33.25 10.16
CA GLU A 393 8.12 33.13 11.55
C GLU A 393 8.13 31.67 12.04
N ALA A 394 8.44 31.46 13.32
CA ALA A 394 8.40 30.14 13.93
C ALA A 394 6.94 29.63 13.96
N GLY A 395 6.69 28.51 13.29
CA GLY A 395 5.36 27.87 13.25
C GLY A 395 4.57 28.11 11.97
N HIS A 396 5.18 28.71 10.93
CA HIS A 396 4.54 28.83 9.63
C HIS A 396 4.17 27.45 9.04
N PRO A 397 2.95 27.25 8.49
CA PRO A 397 2.46 25.92 8.04
C PRO A 397 3.34 25.29 6.97
N ALA A 398 3.94 26.09 6.08
CA ALA A 398 4.86 25.57 5.07
C ALA A 398 6.18 25.04 5.66
N GLN A 399 6.67 25.63 6.77
CA GLN A 399 7.84 25.09 7.47
C GLN A 399 7.51 23.79 8.20
N SER A 400 6.31 23.73 8.81
CA SER A 400 5.82 22.51 9.45
C SER A 400 5.64 21.39 8.43
N LEU A 401 5.04 21.68 7.27
CA LEU A 401 4.91 20.75 6.15
C LEU A 401 6.26 20.22 5.68
N LEU A 402 7.28 21.08 5.57
CA LEU A 402 8.63 20.65 5.21
C LEU A 402 9.25 19.72 6.26
N GLY A 403 9.01 19.99 7.54
CA GLY A 403 9.41 19.13 8.64
C GLY A 403 8.74 17.76 8.55
N THR A 404 7.40 17.74 8.44
CA THR A 404 6.63 16.50 8.33
C THR A 404 6.93 15.73 7.05
N PHE A 405 7.21 16.41 5.94
CA PHE A 405 7.69 15.81 4.69
C PHE A 405 9.04 15.12 4.88
N ALA A 406 10.01 15.81 5.49
CA ALA A 406 11.34 15.25 5.70
C ALA A 406 11.31 14.05 6.66
N ASP A 407 10.48 14.10 7.70
CA ASP A 407 10.30 12.99 8.63
C ASP A 407 9.54 11.83 7.98
N ALA A 408 8.51 12.10 7.18
CA ALA A 408 7.82 11.07 6.39
C ALA A 408 8.78 10.36 5.42
N ALA A 409 9.59 11.12 4.70
CA ALA A 409 10.58 10.60 3.77
C ALA A 409 11.65 9.75 4.47
N ARG A 410 12.08 10.16 5.68
CA ARG A 410 13.06 9.40 6.46
C ARG A 410 12.48 8.11 7.04
N ASP A 411 11.26 8.19 7.56
CA ASP A 411 10.68 7.14 8.39
C ASP A 411 9.97 6.06 7.58
N TRP A 412 9.42 6.43 6.42
CA TRP A 412 8.57 5.56 5.61
C TRP A 412 9.17 5.18 4.27
N ILE A 413 10.31 5.74 3.84
CA ILE A 413 10.95 5.38 2.56
C ILE A 413 12.27 4.65 2.85
N GLU A 414 12.28 3.33 2.61
CA GLU A 414 13.44 2.46 2.90
C GLU A 414 14.21 2.03 1.63
N ASP A 415 13.77 2.44 0.42
CA ASP A 415 14.32 2.06 -0.91
C ASP A 415 14.20 0.56 -1.23
N SER A 416 13.21 -0.12 -0.65
CA SER A 416 12.93 -1.54 -0.93
C SER A 416 11.93 -1.75 -2.08
N ASP A 417 11.68 -0.71 -2.90
CA ASP A 417 10.65 -0.66 -3.96
C ASP A 417 9.30 -1.29 -3.55
N SER A 418 9.00 -1.29 -2.24
CA SER A 418 7.84 -1.97 -1.70
C SER A 418 6.57 -1.19 -2.00
N GLU A 419 5.42 -1.85 -2.02
CA GLU A 419 4.13 -1.20 -2.25
C GLU A 419 3.86 -0.05 -1.29
N ALA A 420 4.33 -0.18 -0.04
CA ALA A 420 4.28 0.88 0.97
C ALA A 420 5.13 2.12 0.60
N ASP A 421 6.33 1.93 0.01
CA ASP A 421 7.15 3.04 -0.50
C ASP A 421 6.43 3.75 -1.63
N ARG A 422 5.85 3.00 -2.58
CA ARG A 422 5.13 3.56 -3.74
C ARG A 422 3.92 4.38 -3.31
N GLY A 423 3.17 3.91 -2.31
CA GLY A 423 2.02 4.64 -1.77
C GLY A 423 2.39 5.97 -1.13
N VAL A 424 3.43 6.00 -0.28
CA VAL A 424 3.91 7.22 0.36
C VAL A 424 4.45 8.20 -0.68
N ILE A 425 5.29 7.70 -1.59
CA ILE A 425 5.87 8.51 -2.68
C ILE A 425 4.77 9.10 -3.57
N SER A 426 3.73 8.34 -3.90
CA SER A 426 2.59 8.85 -4.69
C SER A 426 1.83 9.94 -3.94
N SER A 427 1.59 9.78 -2.64
CA SER A 427 0.95 10.82 -1.83
C SER A 427 1.80 12.09 -1.74
N LEU A 428 3.12 11.96 -1.58
CA LEU A 428 4.04 13.10 -1.59
C LEU A 428 4.08 13.80 -2.95
N HIS A 429 4.10 13.06 -4.07
CA HIS A 429 3.97 13.65 -5.42
C HIS A 429 2.67 14.44 -5.56
N GLN A 430 1.53 13.90 -5.13
CA GLN A 430 0.25 14.61 -5.21
C GLN A 430 0.25 15.93 -4.42
N LEU A 431 0.91 15.97 -3.25
CA LEU A 431 1.03 17.20 -2.47
C LEU A 431 1.91 18.24 -3.18
N VAL A 432 3.03 17.79 -3.76
CA VAL A 432 3.95 18.65 -4.52
C VAL A 432 3.27 19.17 -5.79
N ASP A 433 2.57 18.33 -6.55
CA ASP A 433 1.83 18.72 -7.74
C ASP A 433 0.79 19.80 -7.40
N ARG A 434 0.04 19.64 -6.31
CA ARG A 434 -0.91 20.67 -5.86
C ARG A 434 -0.22 21.97 -5.48
N ALA A 435 0.93 21.90 -4.79
CA ALA A 435 1.72 23.09 -4.47
C ALA A 435 2.28 23.81 -5.72
N ILE A 436 2.51 23.08 -6.81
CA ILE A 436 2.95 23.65 -8.09
C ILE A 436 1.80 24.42 -8.77
N TRP A 437 0.61 23.83 -8.89
CA TRP A 437 -0.45 24.40 -9.71
C TRP A 437 -1.34 25.44 -8.99
N GLU A 438 -1.50 25.33 -7.68
CA GLU A 438 -2.36 26.22 -6.89
C GLU A 438 -1.60 27.48 -6.38
N PRO A 439 -2.30 28.60 -6.10
CA PRO A 439 -1.65 29.84 -5.67
C PRO A 439 -1.00 29.69 -4.28
N PRO A 440 0.22 30.25 -4.06
CA PRO A 440 0.97 30.10 -2.83
C PRO A 440 0.36 30.92 -1.69
N THR A 441 -0.63 30.33 -1.00
CA THR A 441 -1.34 30.95 0.12
C THR A 441 -1.07 30.16 1.40
N ALA A 442 -0.92 30.81 2.56
CA ALA A 442 -0.75 30.12 3.84
C ALA A 442 -1.88 29.08 4.13
N ALA A 443 -3.11 29.37 3.69
CA ALA A 443 -4.25 28.45 3.79
C ALA A 443 -4.05 27.15 3.00
N LEU A 444 -3.42 27.20 1.81
CA LEU A 444 -3.10 26.02 1.01
C LEU A 444 -2.12 25.12 1.76
N TYR A 445 -1.03 25.68 2.30
CA TYR A 445 -0.02 24.88 3.00
C TYR A 445 -0.57 24.30 4.30
N THR A 446 -1.51 24.97 4.95
CA THR A 446 -2.25 24.43 6.10
C THR A 446 -3.11 23.22 5.70
N ALA A 447 -3.81 23.31 4.57
CA ALA A 447 -4.60 22.20 4.04
C ALA A 447 -3.72 21.01 3.62
N LEU A 448 -2.60 21.27 2.92
CA LEU A 448 -1.64 20.22 2.53
C LEU A 448 -1.01 19.55 3.75
N GLN A 449 -0.68 20.32 4.79
CA GLN A 449 -0.16 19.77 6.05
C GLN A 449 -1.20 18.85 6.70
N GLY A 450 -2.46 19.29 6.81
CA GLY A 450 -3.53 18.46 7.37
C GLY A 450 -3.79 17.17 6.58
N GLN A 451 -3.66 17.22 5.25
CA GLN A 451 -3.75 16.03 4.39
C GLN A 451 -2.60 15.04 4.66
N LEU A 452 -1.37 15.53 4.75
CA LEU A 452 -0.20 14.70 5.05
C LEU A 452 -0.30 14.09 6.44
N ASP A 453 -0.67 14.88 7.45
CA ASP A 453 -0.82 14.42 8.83
C ASP A 453 -1.90 13.33 8.95
N ALA A 454 -3.05 13.50 8.29
CA ALA A 454 -4.10 12.49 8.24
C ALA A 454 -3.64 11.19 7.59
N TYR A 455 -2.89 11.28 6.48
CA TYR A 455 -2.33 10.13 5.79
C TYR A 455 -1.28 9.39 6.65
N LEU A 456 -0.35 10.13 7.28
CA LEU A 456 0.64 9.57 8.18
C LEU A 456 -0.02 8.91 9.40
N ALA A 457 -1.06 9.52 9.97
CA ALA A 457 -1.83 8.91 11.06
C ALA A 457 -2.51 7.60 10.64
N GLN A 458 -3.01 7.53 9.39
CA GLN A 458 -3.57 6.29 8.85
C GLN A 458 -2.50 5.20 8.71
N LEU A 459 -1.31 5.55 8.20
CA LEU A 459 -0.18 4.61 8.08
C LEU A 459 0.30 4.13 9.45
N GLN A 460 0.42 5.02 10.43
CA GLN A 460 0.76 4.66 11.81
C GLN A 460 -0.26 3.72 12.45
N ARG A 461 -1.57 3.95 12.23
CA ARG A 461 -2.61 3.03 12.72
C ARG A 461 -2.51 1.66 12.07
N LYS A 462 -2.22 1.59 10.76
CA LYS A 462 -2.01 0.32 10.06
C LYS A 462 -0.79 -0.42 10.60
N SER A 463 0.33 0.27 10.84
CA SER A 463 1.53 -0.37 11.38
C SER A 463 1.33 -0.87 12.81
N GLN A 464 0.62 -0.10 13.66
CA GLN A 464 0.26 -0.54 15.02
C GLN A 464 -0.65 -1.77 15.01
N LEU A 465 -1.61 -1.84 14.08
CA LEU A 465 -2.50 -3.00 13.96
C LEU A 465 -1.74 -4.23 13.45
N ALA A 466 -0.84 -4.06 12.48
CA ALA A 466 0.06 -5.12 12.02
C ALA A 466 0.97 -5.61 13.16
N GLU A 467 1.56 -4.69 13.92
CA GLU A 467 2.36 -5.00 15.11
C GLU A 467 1.55 -5.84 16.11
N ARG A 468 0.33 -5.42 16.48
CA ARG A 468 -0.52 -6.19 17.40
C ARG A 468 -0.82 -7.59 16.88
N ARG A 469 -1.14 -7.73 15.59
CA ARG A 469 -1.40 -9.05 14.98
C ARG A 469 -0.17 -9.95 15.04
N HIS A 470 1.02 -9.42 14.76
CA HIS A 470 2.25 -10.19 14.84
C HIS A 470 2.61 -10.56 16.28
N VAL A 471 2.43 -9.64 17.23
CA VAL A 471 2.65 -9.90 18.66
C VAL A 471 1.67 -10.96 19.18
N GLU A 472 0.38 -10.87 18.85
CA GLU A 472 -0.63 -11.87 19.23
C GLU A 472 -0.34 -13.24 18.60
N ALA A 473 0.08 -13.28 17.33
CA ALA A 473 0.48 -14.52 16.67
C ALA A 473 1.70 -15.17 17.34
N MET A 474 2.71 -14.38 17.71
CA MET A 474 3.90 -14.87 18.41
C MET A 474 3.60 -15.32 19.84
N GLN A 475 2.76 -14.59 20.57
CA GLN A 475 2.29 -15.01 21.89
C GLN A 475 1.48 -16.31 21.82
N GLY A 476 0.63 -16.48 20.79
CA GLY A 476 -0.09 -17.71 20.54
C GLY A 476 0.85 -18.89 20.24
N HIS A 477 1.88 -18.64 19.44
CA HIS A 477 2.90 -19.64 19.12
C HIS A 477 3.69 -20.07 20.36
N ASP A 478 4.18 -19.12 21.16
CA ASP A 478 4.93 -19.41 22.39
C ASP A 478 4.08 -20.15 23.42
N ARG A 479 2.80 -19.77 23.58
CA ARG A 479 1.86 -20.52 24.43
C ARG A 479 1.67 -21.96 23.95
N LEU A 480 1.59 -22.18 22.64
CA LEU A 480 1.48 -23.52 22.06
C LEU A 480 2.76 -24.33 22.27
N GLU A 481 3.94 -23.73 22.07
CA GLU A 481 5.23 -24.37 22.32
C GLU A 481 5.40 -24.74 23.80
N GLN A 482 5.01 -23.86 24.74
CA GLN A 482 5.02 -24.14 26.17
C GLN A 482 4.07 -25.29 26.53
N ALA A 483 2.84 -25.29 25.98
CA ALA A 483 1.88 -26.37 26.20
C ALA A 483 2.39 -27.71 25.64
N ARG A 484 3.05 -27.70 24.47
CA ARG A 484 3.71 -28.87 23.88
C ARG A 484 4.86 -29.38 24.73
N HIS A 485 5.72 -28.49 25.22
CA HIS A 485 6.83 -28.87 26.08
C HIS A 485 6.34 -29.49 27.39
N ARG A 486 5.31 -28.89 28.01
CA ARG A 486 4.68 -29.41 29.22
C ARG A 486 4.00 -30.77 28.99
N ALA A 487 3.27 -30.92 27.89
CA ALA A 487 2.67 -32.20 27.50
C ALA A 487 3.73 -33.28 27.27
N ALA A 488 4.85 -32.94 26.62
CA ALA A 488 5.95 -33.85 26.38
C ALA A 488 6.63 -34.29 27.68
N GLN A 489 6.83 -33.38 28.65
CA GLN A 489 7.32 -33.71 29.99
C GLN A 489 6.37 -34.69 30.70
N LEU A 490 5.07 -34.43 30.68
CA LEU A 490 4.06 -35.29 31.31
C LEU A 490 3.98 -36.68 30.67
N MET A 491 4.17 -36.76 29.35
CA MET A 491 4.29 -38.03 28.62
C MET A 491 5.59 -38.75 28.98
N ALA A 492 6.72 -38.04 29.10
CA ALA A 492 8.02 -38.61 29.46
C ALA A 492 8.03 -39.16 30.91
N GLU A 493 7.45 -38.45 31.88
CA GLU A 493 7.27 -38.93 33.27
C GLU A 493 6.41 -40.21 33.35
N ARG A 494 5.50 -40.38 32.39
CA ARG A 494 4.56 -41.50 32.32
C ARG A 494 5.04 -42.66 31.47
N LYS A 495 6.10 -42.47 30.69
CA LYS A 495 6.68 -43.52 29.86
C LYS A 495 7.46 -44.50 30.72
N ASP A 496 7.19 -45.79 30.54
CA ASP A 496 7.97 -46.86 31.18
C ASP A 496 9.16 -47.21 30.25
N PRO A 497 10.42 -47.10 30.70
CA PRO A 497 11.59 -47.41 29.87
C PRO A 497 11.66 -48.89 29.43
N SER A 498 10.85 -49.77 30.01
CA SER A 498 10.90 -51.22 29.82
C SER A 498 10.16 -51.74 28.59
N ARG A 499 9.43 -50.89 27.84
CA ARG A 499 8.50 -51.33 26.78
C ARG A 499 9.00 -50.88 25.39
N PRO A 500 9.34 -51.80 24.46
CA PRO A 500 9.90 -51.42 23.16
C PRO A 500 8.88 -50.65 22.31
N GLU A 501 9.34 -49.57 21.69
CA GLU A 501 8.54 -48.73 20.80
C GLU A 501 8.48 -49.36 19.40
N GLY A 502 7.29 -49.77 18.95
CA GLY A 502 7.03 -49.91 17.51
C GLY A 502 6.89 -48.52 16.88
N GLY A 503 7.32 -48.33 15.62
CA GLY A 503 7.29 -47.02 14.94
C GLY A 503 5.94 -46.30 14.93
N LEU A 504 4.83 -47.05 14.91
CA LEU A 504 3.47 -46.52 15.05
C LEU A 504 3.15 -46.01 16.46
N ARG A 505 3.70 -46.64 17.51
CA ARG A 505 3.50 -46.20 18.89
C ARG A 505 4.22 -44.89 19.19
N GLY A 506 5.41 -44.69 18.61
CA GLY A 506 6.11 -43.40 18.66
C GLY A 506 5.36 -42.27 17.92
N LEU A 507 4.64 -42.59 16.84
CA LEU A 507 3.78 -41.62 16.14
C LEU A 507 2.52 -41.28 16.94
N ILE A 508 1.95 -42.26 17.64
CA ILE A 508 0.81 -42.05 18.55
C ILE A 508 1.23 -41.23 19.77
N ASP A 509 2.41 -41.49 20.35
CA ASP A 509 2.95 -40.67 21.43
C ASP A 509 3.07 -39.20 21.00
N ARG A 510 3.51 -38.94 19.77
CA ARG A 510 3.59 -37.57 19.20
C ARG A 510 2.20 -36.96 18.99
N ALA A 511 1.31 -37.67 18.32
CA ALA A 511 -0.06 -37.18 18.08
C ALA A 511 -0.81 -36.93 19.40
N TRP A 512 -0.63 -37.80 20.39
CA TRP A 512 -1.27 -37.67 21.70
C TRP A 512 -0.64 -36.56 22.56
N THR A 513 0.67 -36.32 22.42
CA THR A 513 1.33 -35.14 23.01
C THR A 513 0.71 -33.85 22.47
N ASP A 514 0.40 -33.79 21.18
CA ASP A 514 -0.33 -32.64 20.59
C ASP A 514 -1.78 -32.53 21.12
N VAL A 515 -2.47 -33.64 21.41
CA VAL A 515 -3.83 -33.63 22.01
C VAL A 515 -3.75 -33.01 23.41
N LEU A 516 -2.78 -33.46 24.20
CA LEU A 516 -2.53 -32.93 25.53
C LEU A 516 -2.15 -31.45 25.48
N ALA A 517 -1.30 -31.04 24.54
CA ALA A 517 -0.93 -29.65 24.37
C ALA A 517 -2.13 -28.75 24.03
N LEU A 518 -3.01 -29.17 23.11
CA LEU A 518 -4.21 -28.40 22.77
C LEU A 518 -5.22 -28.34 23.92
N THR A 519 -5.39 -29.42 24.67
CA THR A 519 -6.30 -29.45 25.82
C THR A 519 -5.79 -28.60 26.98
N LEU A 520 -4.47 -28.61 27.23
CA LEU A 520 -3.80 -27.68 28.14
C LEU A 520 -4.02 -26.23 27.74
N LEU A 521 -3.87 -25.92 26.45
CA LEU A 521 -3.98 -24.56 25.94
C LEU A 521 -5.43 -24.02 26.00
N ARG A 522 -6.44 -24.88 25.86
CA ARG A 522 -7.86 -24.48 25.86
C ARG A 522 -8.51 -24.48 27.24
N HIS A 523 -8.19 -25.47 28.08
CA HIS A 523 -8.90 -25.69 29.34
C HIS A 523 -8.01 -25.53 30.59
N GLY A 524 -6.68 -25.50 30.43
CA GLY A 524 -5.73 -25.39 31.52
C GLY A 524 -5.51 -26.69 32.30
N GLU A 525 -4.42 -26.75 33.07
CA GLU A 525 -3.98 -27.95 33.83
C GLU A 525 -4.97 -28.40 34.92
N GLN A 526 -5.81 -27.50 35.45
CA GLN A 526 -6.73 -27.80 36.54
C GLN A 526 -8.12 -28.25 36.07
N SER A 527 -8.35 -28.34 34.76
CA SER A 527 -9.67 -28.69 34.22
C SER A 527 -9.96 -30.19 34.29
N GLU A 528 -11.24 -30.51 34.50
CA GLU A 528 -11.75 -31.89 34.43
C GLU A 528 -11.53 -32.53 33.04
N ALA A 529 -11.52 -31.69 31.99
CA ALA A 529 -11.19 -32.10 30.64
C ALA A 529 -9.72 -32.55 30.52
N PHE A 530 -8.79 -31.87 31.19
CA PHE A 530 -7.39 -32.27 31.18
C PHE A 530 -7.13 -33.50 32.06
N SER A 531 -7.76 -33.60 33.24
CA SER A 531 -7.60 -34.76 34.12
C SER A 531 -8.15 -36.04 33.50
N SER A 532 -9.28 -35.97 32.77
CA SER A 532 -9.83 -37.11 32.03
C SER A 532 -8.90 -37.54 30.89
N ARG A 533 -8.31 -36.59 30.16
CA ARG A 533 -7.31 -36.88 29.11
C ARG A 533 -6.03 -37.48 29.67
N LEU A 534 -5.57 -37.02 30.83
CA LEU A 534 -4.45 -37.62 31.55
C LEU A 534 -4.79 -39.05 32.03
N LEU A 535 -6.00 -39.32 32.48
CA LEU A 535 -6.39 -40.68 32.87
C LEU A 535 -6.31 -41.64 31.68
N ILE A 536 -6.71 -41.17 30.48
CA ILE A 536 -6.54 -41.92 29.22
C ILE A 536 -5.04 -42.10 28.91
N THR A 537 -4.19 -41.10 29.13
CA THR A 537 -2.72 -41.27 28.98
C THR A 537 -2.16 -42.36 29.89
N ASP A 538 -2.56 -42.38 31.17
CA ASP A 538 -2.06 -43.34 32.15
C ASP A 538 -2.47 -44.78 31.79
N GLN A 539 -3.68 -44.93 31.22
CA GLN A 539 -4.16 -46.21 30.71
C GLN A 539 -3.43 -46.65 29.42
N LEU A 540 -3.12 -45.72 28.50
CA LEU A 540 -2.33 -46.00 27.29
C LEU A 540 -0.86 -46.34 27.58
N CYS A 541 -0.29 -45.72 28.61
CA CYS A 541 1.05 -46.02 29.11
C CYS A 541 1.10 -47.32 29.95
N GLY A 542 -0.05 -47.82 30.41
CA GLY A 542 -0.17 -49.08 31.16
C GLY A 542 0.02 -48.96 32.67
N LYS A 543 -0.02 -47.74 33.23
CA LYS A 543 0.11 -47.47 34.67
C LYS A 543 -1.20 -47.67 35.45
N ARG A 544 -2.35 -47.73 34.76
CA ARG A 544 -3.68 -48.00 35.34
C ARG A 544 -4.40 -49.09 34.56
N PRO A 545 -5.19 -49.96 35.23
CA PRO A 545 -5.97 -50.98 34.54
C PRO A 545 -7.04 -50.35 33.63
N VAL A 546 -7.24 -50.95 32.46
CA VAL A 546 -8.26 -50.53 31.50
C VAL A 546 -9.61 -51.10 31.95
N SER A 547 -10.40 -50.32 32.70
CA SER A 547 -11.70 -50.76 33.19
C SER A 547 -12.75 -50.87 32.07
N ASN A 548 -12.71 -49.97 31.07
CA ASN A 548 -13.65 -49.90 29.95
C ASN A 548 -12.93 -49.59 28.62
N GLN A 549 -12.68 -50.62 27.81
CA GLN A 549 -11.95 -50.49 26.54
C GLN A 549 -12.71 -49.63 25.50
N HIS A 550 -14.05 -49.69 25.49
CA HIS A 550 -14.88 -48.86 24.60
C HIS A 550 -14.83 -47.37 24.95
N ALA A 551 -14.82 -47.03 26.24
CA ALA A 551 -14.71 -45.64 26.69
C ALA A 551 -13.33 -45.04 26.37
N LEU A 552 -12.28 -45.85 26.47
CA LEU A 552 -10.91 -45.45 26.11
C LEU A 552 -10.78 -45.22 24.59
N ARG A 553 -11.36 -46.11 23.77
CA ARG A 553 -11.43 -45.94 22.30
C ARG A 553 -12.14 -44.65 21.90
N HIS A 554 -13.34 -44.44 22.41
CA HIS A 554 -14.11 -43.23 22.12
C HIS A 554 -13.36 -41.98 22.60
N GLY A 555 -12.73 -42.03 23.78
CA GLY A 555 -11.88 -40.97 24.29
C GLY A 555 -10.71 -40.67 23.35
N LEU A 556 -9.96 -41.68 22.91
CA LEU A 556 -8.84 -41.53 21.98
C LEU A 556 -9.28 -40.92 20.64
N GLU A 557 -10.33 -41.48 20.02
CA GLU A 557 -10.90 -40.99 18.77
C GLU A 557 -11.31 -39.52 18.87
N THR A 558 -12.05 -39.17 19.92
CA THR A 558 -12.49 -37.77 20.16
C THR A 558 -11.28 -36.84 20.35
N GLY A 559 -10.18 -37.32 20.94
CA GLY A 559 -8.96 -36.52 21.14
C GLY A 559 -8.19 -36.29 19.84
N LEU A 560 -8.02 -37.35 19.06
CA LEU A 560 -7.31 -37.30 17.79
C LEU A 560 -8.08 -36.48 16.73
N GLN A 561 -9.41 -36.55 16.72
CA GLN A 561 -10.27 -35.71 15.88
C GLN A 561 -10.14 -34.21 16.22
N GLN A 562 -9.83 -33.85 17.47
CA GLN A 562 -9.64 -32.45 17.89
C GLN A 562 -8.38 -31.79 17.30
N ILE A 563 -7.39 -32.57 16.84
CA ILE A 563 -6.21 -32.07 16.09
C ILE A 563 -6.50 -32.05 14.57
N GLY A 564 -7.71 -32.42 14.14
CA GLY A 564 -8.08 -32.48 12.73
C GLY A 564 -7.67 -33.78 12.03
N MET A 565 -7.49 -34.89 12.78
CA MET A 565 -7.43 -36.21 12.15
C MET A 565 -8.83 -36.66 11.70
N PRO A 566 -8.97 -37.20 10.48
CA PRO A 566 -10.25 -37.68 9.99
C PRO A 566 -10.76 -38.87 10.83
N VAL A 567 -12.09 -39.01 10.88
CA VAL A 567 -12.78 -39.99 11.72
C VAL A 567 -12.30 -41.41 11.43
N GLU A 568 -12.10 -41.74 10.15
CA GLU A 568 -11.62 -43.03 9.67
C GLU A 568 -10.21 -43.36 10.19
N GLU A 569 -9.25 -42.44 10.05
CA GLU A 569 -7.88 -42.65 10.55
C GLU A 569 -7.83 -42.73 12.08
N SER A 570 -8.66 -41.94 12.79
CA SER A 570 -8.74 -42.00 14.25
C SER A 570 -9.29 -43.34 14.76
N ALA A 571 -10.28 -43.91 14.07
CA ALA A 571 -10.88 -45.20 14.39
C ALA A 571 -9.94 -46.38 14.07
N GLU A 572 -9.24 -46.32 12.93
CA GLU A 572 -8.23 -47.32 12.54
C GLU A 572 -7.06 -47.35 13.54
N LEU A 573 -6.60 -46.18 14.01
CA LEU A 573 -5.54 -46.09 15.02
C LEU A 573 -5.99 -46.59 16.40
N ALA A 574 -7.22 -46.26 16.80
CA ALA A 574 -7.80 -46.79 18.03
C ALA A 574 -7.90 -48.32 17.94
N GLN A 575 -8.47 -48.86 16.86
CA GLN A 575 -8.62 -50.30 16.67
C GLN A 575 -7.27 -51.02 16.68
N TRP A 576 -6.24 -50.45 16.07
CA TRP A 576 -4.88 -51.02 16.05
C TRP A 576 -4.21 -51.06 17.43
N LEU A 577 -4.31 -49.98 18.22
CA LEU A 577 -3.74 -49.90 19.58
C LEU A 577 -4.27 -50.99 20.50
N PHE A 578 -5.54 -51.35 20.34
CA PHE A 578 -6.22 -52.32 21.21
C PHE A 578 -6.31 -53.74 20.64
N ALA A 579 -6.01 -53.94 19.35
CA ALA A 579 -5.95 -55.26 18.73
C ALA A 579 -4.67 -56.03 19.13
N SER A 580 -3.66 -55.34 19.68
CA SER A 580 -2.32 -55.88 19.86
C SER A 580 -2.13 -56.92 20.97
N ASP A 581 -3.16 -57.31 21.73
CA ASP A 581 -3.01 -58.38 22.75
C ASP A 581 -3.76 -59.69 22.41
N ALA A 582 -4.58 -59.73 21.34
CA ALA A 582 -5.45 -60.89 21.08
C ALA A 582 -5.07 -61.72 19.84
N ASP A 583 -4.51 -61.14 18.76
CA ASP A 583 -4.13 -61.93 17.57
C ASP A 583 -3.10 -61.23 16.65
N PRO A 584 -1.93 -61.83 16.38
CA PRO A 584 -0.92 -61.27 15.47
C PRO A 584 -1.33 -61.34 13.98
N ALA A 585 -2.35 -62.14 13.62
CA ALA A 585 -2.82 -62.32 12.24
C ALA A 585 -3.72 -61.18 11.72
N SER A 586 -4.21 -60.29 12.60
CA SER A 586 -5.06 -59.14 12.22
C SER A 586 -4.26 -57.87 11.89
N ARG A 587 -2.92 -57.92 11.97
CA ARG A 587 -2.02 -56.82 11.58
C ARG A 587 -1.86 -56.79 10.05
N GLY A 588 -2.85 -56.24 9.36
CA GLY A 588 -2.82 -56.11 7.90
C GLY A 588 -1.69 -55.20 7.35
N PRO A 589 -1.46 -55.19 6.02
CA PRO A 589 -0.44 -54.40 5.32
C PRO A 589 -0.63 -52.86 5.37
N SER A 590 -1.71 -52.38 5.99
CA SER A 590 -2.11 -50.97 6.12
C SER A 590 -1.29 -50.15 7.13
N THR A 591 -0.38 -50.78 7.88
CA THR A 591 0.41 -50.13 8.94
C THR A 591 1.46 -49.16 8.38
N THR A 592 2.09 -49.49 7.26
CA THR A 592 3.11 -48.66 6.62
C THR A 592 2.52 -47.43 5.92
N SER A 593 1.32 -47.57 5.33
CA SER A 593 0.60 -46.45 4.71
C SER A 593 0.06 -45.47 5.75
N LEU A 594 -0.46 -45.95 6.88
CA LEU A 594 -0.88 -45.12 8.01
C LEU A 594 0.31 -44.41 8.67
N ALA A 595 1.45 -45.09 8.87
CA ALA A 595 2.65 -44.47 9.40
C ALA A 595 3.19 -43.35 8.48
N MET A 596 3.15 -43.55 7.15
CA MET A 596 3.54 -42.54 6.16
C MET A 596 2.58 -41.34 6.17
N ARG A 597 1.26 -41.56 6.27
CA ARG A 597 0.25 -40.48 6.35
C ARG A 597 0.36 -39.67 7.64
N LEU A 598 0.54 -40.34 8.78
CA LEU A 598 0.80 -39.70 10.07
C LEU A 598 2.10 -38.90 10.06
N LYS A 599 3.18 -39.45 9.49
CA LYS A 599 4.47 -38.75 9.38
C LYS A 599 4.40 -37.54 8.46
N HIS A 600 3.62 -37.60 7.38
CA HIS A 600 3.40 -36.45 6.50
C HIS A 600 2.52 -35.36 7.16
N ARG A 601 1.59 -35.71 8.05
CA ARG A 601 0.67 -34.75 8.71
C ARG A 601 1.19 -34.12 10.00
N LEU A 602 1.87 -34.91 10.82
CA LEU A 602 2.62 -34.39 11.98
C LEU A 602 3.85 -33.58 11.54
N GLY A 603 4.17 -33.63 10.24
CA GLY A 603 5.43 -33.21 9.66
C GLY A 603 6.56 -34.12 10.12
N ASP A 604 7.69 -34.09 9.39
CA ASP A 604 8.91 -33.98 10.18
C ASP A 604 8.65 -32.76 11.06
N ALA A 605 8.74 -32.91 12.39
CA ALA A 605 8.98 -31.74 13.19
C ALA A 605 10.04 -30.94 12.40
N PRO A 606 10.00 -29.59 12.36
CA PRO A 606 11.31 -28.95 12.30
C PRO A 606 12.06 -29.71 13.38
N ALA A 607 13.10 -30.45 12.99
CA ALA A 607 14.13 -30.75 13.95
C ALA A 607 14.33 -29.36 14.54
N ALA A 608 13.83 -29.17 15.76
CA ALA A 608 14.23 -28.02 16.50
C ALA A 608 15.73 -28.03 16.25
N ASP A 609 16.33 -26.94 15.83
CA ASP A 609 16.86 -25.93 16.74
C ASP A 609 17.10 -26.41 18.21
N ALA A 610 17.19 -27.72 18.47
CA ALA A 610 17.89 -28.45 19.50
C ALA A 610 19.38 -28.53 19.16
N THR A 611 19.81 -27.87 18.08
CA THR A 611 21.16 -27.31 17.97
C THR A 611 21.27 -25.89 18.58
N GLY A 612 20.19 -25.32 19.14
CA GLY A 612 20.23 -24.01 19.81
C GLY A 612 20.43 -24.05 21.33
N ASN A 613 20.02 -25.12 22.01
CA ASN A 613 20.04 -25.18 23.49
C ASN A 613 21.19 -26.02 24.08
N ARG A 614 22.30 -26.18 23.35
CA ARG A 614 23.56 -26.77 23.83
C ARG A 614 24.73 -25.76 23.83
N GLY A 615 24.43 -24.47 23.98
CA GLY A 615 25.42 -23.39 24.02
C GLY A 615 25.32 -22.47 25.25
N ASP A 616 24.59 -22.85 26.29
CA ASP A 616 24.50 -22.03 27.52
C ASP A 616 25.82 -22.04 28.33
N ASP A 617 26.76 -22.93 28.02
CA ASP A 617 28.00 -23.08 28.80
C ASP A 617 29.19 -22.22 28.32
N GLU A 618 29.09 -21.50 27.19
CA GLU A 618 30.22 -20.70 26.65
C GLU A 618 29.83 -19.29 26.16
N THR A 619 28.96 -18.59 26.90
CA THR A 619 28.66 -17.17 26.63
C THR A 619 29.63 -16.22 27.35
N ASP A 620 30.29 -15.35 26.59
CA ASP A 620 31.11 -14.25 27.11
C ASP A 620 30.36 -13.44 28.21
N PRO A 621 31.05 -13.01 29.29
CA PRO A 621 30.41 -12.28 30.40
C PRO A 621 29.70 -11.00 29.93
N ARG A 622 30.23 -10.33 28.90
CA ARG A 622 29.62 -9.13 28.30
C ARG A 622 28.29 -9.41 27.59
N VAL A 623 28.15 -10.58 26.96
CA VAL A 623 26.90 -10.97 26.29
C VAL A 623 25.82 -11.30 27.33
N ARG A 624 26.20 -11.88 28.47
CA ARG A 624 25.29 -12.15 29.59
C ARG A 624 24.77 -10.85 30.23
N GLU A 625 25.65 -9.85 30.43
CA GLU A 625 25.23 -8.53 30.91
C GLU A 625 24.28 -7.83 29.92
N ALA A 626 24.58 -7.86 28.62
CA ALA A 626 23.72 -7.30 27.57
C ALA A 626 22.35 -7.99 27.50
N LEU A 627 22.30 -9.32 27.66
CA LEU A 627 21.05 -10.09 27.76
C LEU A 627 20.22 -9.67 28.98
N GLN A 628 20.87 -9.46 30.13
CA GLN A 628 20.19 -9.05 31.36
C GLN A 628 19.60 -7.64 31.23
N GLN A 629 20.32 -6.72 30.57
CA GLN A 629 19.83 -5.37 30.28
C GLN A 629 18.65 -5.38 29.30
N LEU A 630 18.66 -6.24 28.27
CA LEU A 630 17.54 -6.39 27.34
C LEU A 630 16.29 -6.96 28.00
N ARG A 631 16.44 -7.91 28.94
CA ARG A 631 15.31 -8.49 29.68
C ARG A 631 14.66 -7.50 30.67
N GLN A 632 15.40 -6.49 31.14
CA GLN A 632 14.90 -5.45 32.04
C GLN A 632 14.20 -4.30 31.30
N LYS A 633 14.43 -4.14 30.00
CA LYS A 633 13.83 -3.08 29.18
C LYS A 633 12.46 -3.52 28.64
N PRO A 634 11.42 -2.67 28.70
CA PRO A 634 10.12 -2.99 28.14
C PRO A 634 10.18 -3.13 26.61
N ALA A 635 9.39 -4.04 26.06
CA ALA A 635 9.21 -4.16 24.61
C ALA A 635 8.71 -2.82 24.04
N GLY A 636 9.37 -2.32 22.99
CA GLY A 636 9.09 -1.02 22.40
C GLY A 636 10.31 -0.22 21.95
N ASP A 637 11.52 -0.59 22.43
CA ASP A 637 12.76 0.09 22.11
C ASP A 637 13.18 -0.10 20.64
N TRP A 638 13.75 0.96 20.05
CA TRP A 638 14.29 0.96 18.70
C TRP A 638 15.78 0.66 18.72
N PHE A 639 16.22 -0.22 17.83
CA PHE A 639 17.62 -0.59 17.61
C PHE A 639 18.02 -0.28 16.18
N GLU A 640 19.18 0.31 16.01
CA GLU A 640 19.80 0.61 14.73
C GLU A 640 20.78 -0.50 14.37
N PHE A 641 20.51 -1.19 13.27
CA PHE A 641 21.37 -2.26 12.75
C PHE A 641 22.20 -1.73 11.58
N ALA A 642 23.52 -1.89 11.67
CA ALA A 642 24.44 -1.64 10.57
C ALA A 642 24.68 -2.97 9.84
N ALA A 643 24.08 -3.15 8.66
CA ALA A 643 24.20 -4.41 7.92
C ALA A 643 25.65 -4.67 7.42
N THR A 644 26.47 -3.62 7.25
CA THR A 644 27.92 -3.65 6.91
C THR A 644 28.49 -2.23 7.09
N GLN A 645 29.81 -2.04 7.16
CA GLN A 645 30.48 -0.73 7.31
C GLN A 645 30.10 0.35 6.25
N SER A 646 29.43 -0.04 5.15
CA SER A 646 28.97 0.84 4.07
C SER A 646 27.44 0.79 3.83
N ALA A 647 26.69 -0.04 4.58
CA ALA A 647 25.25 -0.22 4.38
C ALA A 647 24.43 0.78 5.22
N PRO A 648 23.24 1.20 4.76
CA PRO A 648 22.41 2.15 5.48
C PRO A 648 21.95 1.57 6.83
N ILE A 649 22.07 2.37 7.88
CA ILE A 649 21.58 2.05 9.22
C ILE A 649 20.07 1.86 9.17
N ARG A 650 19.57 0.70 9.61
CA ARG A 650 18.14 0.38 9.62
C ARG A 650 17.63 0.33 11.06
N ALA A 651 16.68 1.19 11.39
CA ALA A 651 16.00 1.17 12.67
C ALA A 651 14.93 0.07 12.70
N ARG A 652 14.95 -0.75 13.74
CA ARG A 652 14.02 -1.86 13.99
C ARG A 652 13.54 -1.81 15.42
N LYS A 653 12.24 -2.03 15.62
CA LYS A 653 11.61 -2.00 16.94
C LYS A 653 11.56 -3.41 17.50
N LEU A 654 12.00 -3.59 18.74
CA LEU A 654 11.78 -4.82 19.49
C LEU A 654 10.34 -4.83 20.00
N ALA A 655 9.44 -5.44 19.24
CA ALA A 655 8.01 -5.44 19.54
C ALA A 655 7.62 -6.47 20.60
N TRP A 656 8.33 -7.60 20.65
CA TRP A 656 8.09 -8.65 21.64
C TRP A 656 9.30 -9.60 21.73
N TYR A 657 9.48 -10.26 22.87
CA TYR A 657 10.42 -11.37 23.03
C TYR A 657 9.81 -12.47 23.90
N ALA A 658 10.13 -13.73 23.58
CA ALA A 658 9.69 -14.88 24.35
C ALA A 658 10.51 -15.00 25.65
N PRO A 659 9.88 -15.14 26.84
CA PRO A 659 10.58 -15.30 28.12
C PRO A 659 11.43 -16.58 28.17
N HIS A 660 10.98 -17.64 27.48
CA HIS A 660 11.57 -18.98 27.58
C HIS A 660 12.15 -19.49 26.25
N GLY A 661 11.54 -19.17 25.11
CA GLY A 661 11.97 -19.64 23.79
C GLY A 661 13.08 -18.82 23.12
N GLY A 662 13.53 -17.73 23.74
CA GLY A 662 14.61 -16.88 23.23
C GLY A 662 14.32 -16.19 21.88
N ARG A 663 13.16 -16.35 21.26
CA ARG A 663 12.78 -15.67 20.01
C ARG A 663 12.46 -14.21 20.26
N CYS A 664 12.88 -13.33 19.34
CA CYS A 664 12.49 -11.92 19.36
C CYS A 664 11.78 -11.53 18.06
N LEU A 665 10.75 -10.69 18.20
CA LEU A 665 10.03 -10.09 17.08
C LEU A 665 10.57 -8.69 16.87
N LEU A 666 11.40 -8.53 15.85
CA LEU A 666 11.86 -7.24 15.37
C LEU A 666 10.95 -6.80 14.23
N LEU A 667 10.37 -5.61 14.36
CA LEU A 667 9.53 -5.01 13.33
C LEU A 667 10.24 -3.83 12.69
N ASN A 668 10.03 -3.62 11.39
CA ASN A 668 10.35 -2.34 10.76
C ASN A 668 9.34 -1.26 11.19
N ARG A 669 9.59 0.00 10.79
CA ARG A 669 8.67 1.14 11.03
C ARG A 669 7.26 0.94 10.46
N ARG A 670 7.09 -0.01 9.55
CA ARG A 670 5.84 -0.36 8.89
C ARG A 670 5.09 -1.50 9.59
N GLY A 671 5.65 -2.09 10.64
CA GLY A 671 5.06 -3.22 11.36
C GLY A 671 5.25 -4.58 10.69
N GLN A 672 6.18 -4.70 9.72
CA GLN A 672 6.54 -5.98 9.11
C GLN A 672 7.69 -6.65 9.88
N PRO A 673 7.64 -7.98 10.09
CA PRO A 673 8.69 -8.73 10.76
C PRO A 673 9.99 -8.70 9.94
N TRP A 674 11.11 -8.51 10.63
CA TRP A 674 12.45 -8.50 10.07
C TRP A 674 13.27 -9.60 10.72
N GLU A 675 13.57 -10.65 9.95
CA GLU A 675 14.42 -11.80 10.30
C GLU A 675 14.09 -12.52 11.62
N ASN A 676 14.20 -13.85 11.64
CA ASN A 676 14.00 -14.62 12.86
C ASN A 676 15.29 -14.59 13.69
N ILE A 677 15.55 -13.46 14.38
CA ILE A 677 16.68 -13.32 15.30
C ILE A 677 16.26 -13.79 16.69
N THR A 678 17.18 -14.43 17.42
CA THR A 678 16.99 -14.77 18.84
C THR A 678 17.58 -13.68 19.75
N LEU A 679 17.01 -13.51 20.95
CA LEU A 679 17.49 -12.60 21.99
C LEU A 679 19.01 -12.73 22.27
N PRO A 680 19.62 -13.93 22.37
CA PRO A 680 21.08 -14.06 22.51
C PRO A 680 21.85 -13.58 21.27
N GLN A 681 21.36 -13.82 20.06
CA GLN A 681 21.98 -13.28 18.85
C GLN A 681 21.90 -11.75 18.80
N LEU A 682 20.80 -11.16 19.26
CA LEU A 682 20.66 -9.71 19.37
C LEU A 682 21.63 -9.13 20.41
N ALA A 683 21.81 -9.79 21.55
CA ALA A 683 22.80 -9.39 22.55
C ALA A 683 24.24 -9.50 22.02
N GLN A 684 24.55 -10.57 21.26
CA GLN A 684 25.84 -10.70 20.59
C GLN A 684 26.07 -9.55 19.60
N LYS A 685 25.05 -9.17 18.81
CA LYS A 685 25.11 -8.03 17.89
C LYS A 685 25.26 -6.67 18.57
N LEU A 686 24.76 -6.51 19.80
CA LEU A 686 25.03 -5.32 20.61
C LEU A 686 26.48 -5.26 21.06
N VAL A 687 27.06 -6.40 21.47
CA VAL A 687 28.46 -6.47 21.93
C VAL A 687 29.44 -6.31 20.76
N THR A 688 29.14 -6.85 19.57
CA THR A 688 29.95 -6.64 18.36
C THR A 688 29.82 -5.24 17.76
N GLY A 689 28.86 -4.43 18.25
CA GLY A 689 28.61 -3.07 17.78
C GLY A 689 27.84 -2.98 16.45
N GLU A 690 27.34 -4.11 15.94
CA GLU A 690 26.48 -4.20 14.76
C GLU A 690 25.06 -3.66 15.02
N ALA A 691 24.62 -3.68 16.29
CA ALA A 691 23.38 -3.10 16.75
C ALA A 691 23.65 -2.01 17.80
N ARG A 692 22.91 -0.90 17.76
CA ARG A 692 22.97 0.17 18.77
C ARG A 692 21.57 0.58 19.20
N PRO A 693 21.30 0.82 20.50
CA PRO A 693 20.03 1.38 20.94
C PRO A 693 19.86 2.79 20.37
N CYS A 694 18.75 3.03 19.70
CA CYS A 694 18.41 4.34 19.16
C CYS A 694 17.90 5.23 20.31
N ALA A 695 18.56 6.35 20.56
CA ALA A 695 18.06 7.32 21.55
C ALA A 695 16.67 7.84 21.10
N ALA A 696 15.72 7.92 22.04
CA ALA A 696 14.37 8.39 21.78
C ALA A 696 14.40 9.71 21.00
N ARG A 697 14.03 9.64 19.72
CA ARG A 697 14.12 10.78 18.82
C ARG A 697 13.03 11.77 19.23
N LYS A 698 13.44 13.00 19.53
CA LYS A 698 12.51 14.10 19.86
C LYS A 698 11.47 14.25 18.73
N PRO A 699 10.24 14.71 19.06
CA PRO A 699 9.18 14.95 18.08
C PRO A 699 9.67 15.85 16.94
N PRO A 700 8.93 15.92 15.82
CA PRO A 700 9.20 16.81 14.70
C PRO A 700 9.12 18.27 15.16
N SER A 701 10.16 18.75 15.84
CA SER A 701 10.36 20.15 16.11
C SER A 701 11.05 20.72 14.88
N LEU A 702 10.65 21.94 14.49
CA LEU A 702 11.23 22.83 13.47
C LEU A 702 12.51 22.29 12.83
N PRO A 703 12.61 22.24 11.48
CA PRO A 703 13.75 21.70 10.77
C PRO A 703 15.06 22.02 11.51
N PRO A 704 15.89 21.03 11.90
CA PRO A 704 17.18 21.32 12.54
C PRO A 704 18.03 22.28 11.69
N ALA A 705 17.80 22.28 10.38
CA ALA A 705 18.15 23.31 9.41
C ALA A 705 17.85 24.75 9.85
N TRP A 706 16.61 25.04 10.27
CA TRP A 706 16.15 26.36 10.71
C TRP A 706 16.82 26.79 12.02
N ARG A 707 16.96 25.87 12.98
CA ARG A 707 17.74 26.11 14.20
C ARG A 707 19.20 26.36 13.89
N ALA A 708 19.84 25.54 13.05
CA ALA A 708 21.21 25.79 12.60
C ALA A 708 21.36 27.11 11.81
N MET A 709 20.29 27.62 11.20
CA MET A 709 20.28 28.93 10.56
C MET A 709 20.17 30.10 11.54
N THR A 710 19.48 29.90 12.67
CA THR A 710 19.28 30.89 13.74
C THR A 710 20.34 30.81 14.85
N ASP A 711 20.97 29.64 15.04
CA ASP A 711 21.96 29.32 16.07
C ASP A 711 23.43 29.40 15.58
N ALA A 712 23.68 29.77 14.32
CA ALA A 712 25.05 30.01 13.84
C ALA A 712 25.66 31.25 14.52
N PRO A 713 26.92 31.20 14.99
CA PRO A 713 27.27 31.67 16.32
C PRO A 713 27.38 33.19 16.45
N GLN A 714 26.72 33.73 17.48
CA GLN A 714 27.29 34.80 18.29
C GLN A 714 28.47 34.21 19.08
N GLN A 715 29.67 34.19 18.51
CA GLN A 715 30.92 34.18 19.28
C GLN A 715 31.96 35.01 18.51
N PRO A 716 32.78 35.79 19.24
CA PRO A 716 33.43 37.01 18.75
C PRO A 716 34.50 36.81 17.68
#